data_AF-A0A4U7KKS7-F1
#
_entry.id   AF-A0A4U7KKS7-F1
#
_cell.length_a   1.000
_cell.length_b   1.000
_cell.length_c   1.000
_cell.angle_alpha   90.00
_cell.angle_beta   90.00
_cell.angle_gamma   90.00
#
_symmetry.space_group_name_H-M   'P 1'
#
loop_
_entity.id
_entity.type
_entity.pdbx_description
1 polymer ?
#
loop_
_entity_poly.entity_id
_entity_poly.type
_entity_poly.pdbx_seq_one_letter_code
_entity_poly.pdbx_strand_id
1 'polypeptide(L)'
;MLASRSVRAAAVAATAAAAPMRSSPIAARAFATVTRSSTRPRTLLASPTVAARSFEQVGRRTLFTRAPPTPLARTKQYIYLVFALAAGTLGVAYYVDSRSAIHRWIAIPALKAFLDPESAQKLAIKMLETGLAPRDLVDDDAVLETELFGRKLSNPIGLAAGFDKQAEAIDGLLDLGFGFIEIGSVTPEPQPGNPQPRYFRLIEDNACINRFGFNSEGHNVILSRLRDRIRRWLLHSSSVASLQDALVAAPDSATADARQLIATHPKSTSAFVDATDLPRSLRPAKLLGINLGKNKTSKEESVDDYVKGVERLGPYADMIIVNVSSPNTPGLRRLQRRGVLEDLLTQVAKARDGMVESHLRFSDKKVPVPLLVKIAPDLSEEELHDVADAALKSGIDGLVISNTTISRPASLRSSEHVRETGGLSGPPVKPLALKALTTVHKRLEGKLPIIGCGGIANGQDALDFAKAGASAIELYTSFGYQGVGLPRRLKDELVELLKAEGKTWKQVVGSGIDLSSISIAAPNAETPTGLHPGSDAAFEKSVASVKLELDGLREKFGLNQTLTKENLQSFLPTRESDASYYDLIQQAHSALGLEFAAGEKTSLSAPSSTAPPKQDKPTAGEKQVAKAQELLHDPKVPNVNVDLKEKTRKVFGETTQGKVLEAKENAANRDFAKIDKVRVV
;
A
#
# COMPACT_ATOMS: atom_id res chain seq x y z
N MET A 1 -31.04 -32.28 -35.14
CA MET A 1 -31.14 -33.74 -35.01
C MET A 1 -30.55 -34.15 -33.67
N LEU A 2 -31.42 -34.75 -32.84
CA LEU A 2 -31.26 -35.60 -31.64
C LEU A 2 -29.82 -36.03 -31.25
N ALA A 3 -29.38 -36.16 -29.99
CA ALA A 3 -30.01 -36.17 -28.66
C ALA A 3 -28.87 -35.97 -27.61
N SER A 4 -28.96 -35.00 -26.68
CA SER A 4 -29.38 -35.14 -25.28
C SER A 4 -28.79 -36.32 -24.48
N ARG A 5 -28.05 -35.99 -23.39
CA ARG A 5 -28.39 -36.43 -22.02
C ARG A 5 -27.52 -35.73 -20.96
N SER A 6 -28.22 -35.27 -19.94
CA SER A 6 -27.80 -34.48 -18.80
C SER A 6 -27.61 -35.35 -17.54
N VAL A 7 -26.60 -34.97 -16.75
CA VAL A 7 -26.61 -34.76 -15.28
C VAL A 7 -27.05 -35.91 -14.35
N ARG A 8 -26.15 -36.36 -13.46
CA ARG A 8 -26.26 -36.17 -12.00
C ARG A 8 -25.00 -36.52 -11.22
N ALA A 9 -24.79 -35.71 -10.19
CA ALA A 9 -23.73 -35.77 -9.18
C ALA A 9 -24.01 -36.81 -8.09
N ALA A 10 -22.94 -37.23 -7.38
CA ALA A 10 -23.00 -37.61 -5.97
C ALA A 10 -21.61 -37.46 -5.33
N ALA A 11 -21.53 -36.53 -4.37
CA ALA A 11 -20.46 -36.42 -3.39
C ALA A 11 -20.87 -37.20 -2.14
N VAL A 12 -19.97 -37.97 -1.52
CA VAL A 12 -20.07 -38.35 -0.10
C VAL A 12 -18.68 -38.37 0.53
N ALA A 13 -18.63 -37.73 1.68
CA ALA A 13 -17.49 -37.42 2.53
C ALA A 13 -16.84 -38.66 3.18
N ALA A 14 -15.54 -38.55 3.43
CA ALA A 14 -14.79 -39.43 4.31
C ALA A 14 -14.65 -38.77 5.70
N THR A 15 -15.09 -39.47 6.74
CA THR A 15 -14.80 -39.16 8.14
C THR A 15 -14.09 -40.35 8.78
N ALA A 16 -12.99 -40.05 9.48
CA ALA A 16 -12.19 -40.98 10.26
C ALA A 16 -12.54 -40.88 11.75
N ALA A 17 -12.49 -42.02 12.45
CA ALA A 17 -12.33 -42.28 13.90
C ALA A 17 -13.05 -43.61 14.22
N ALA A 18 -12.62 -44.53 15.07
CA ALA A 18 -11.47 -44.72 15.95
C ALA A 18 -11.43 -46.22 16.34
N ALA A 19 -10.26 -46.72 16.73
CA ALA A 19 -10.08 -47.98 17.48
C ALA A 19 -10.64 -47.82 18.93
N PRO A 20 -10.71 -48.84 19.85
CA PRO A 20 -9.79 -49.98 19.99
C PRO A 20 -10.35 -51.30 20.62
N MET A 21 -9.44 -52.28 20.77
CA MET A 21 -9.23 -53.19 21.92
C MET A 21 -9.23 -54.69 21.61
N ARG A 22 -8.04 -55.29 21.89
CA ARG A 22 -7.76 -56.54 22.64
C ARG A 22 -8.41 -57.83 22.11
N SER A 23 -7.79 -59.01 22.11
CA SER A 23 -6.53 -59.55 22.61
C SER A 23 -6.50 -61.00 22.11
N SER A 24 -5.33 -61.51 21.73
CA SER A 24 -5.11 -62.96 21.56
C SER A 24 -5.36 -63.71 22.87
N PRO A 25 -5.57 -65.04 22.82
CA PRO A 25 -4.43 -65.87 23.16
C PRO A 25 -4.25 -67.15 22.32
N ILE A 26 -3.08 -67.71 22.56
CA ILE A 26 -2.39 -68.86 21.99
C ILE A 26 -2.92 -70.19 22.57
N ALA A 27 -3.00 -71.24 21.74
CA ALA A 27 -2.75 -72.65 22.08
C ALA A 27 -2.68 -73.45 20.75
N ALA A 28 -1.52 -73.91 20.25
CA ALA A 28 -0.68 -75.03 20.68
C ALA A 28 -1.24 -76.44 20.39
N ARG A 29 -0.47 -77.20 19.59
CA ARG A 29 -0.38 -78.68 19.47
C ARG A 29 -1.55 -79.39 18.75
N ALA A 30 -1.37 -80.49 18.02
CA ALA A 30 -0.25 -81.41 17.80
C ALA A 30 -0.40 -82.17 16.47
N PHE A 31 0.71 -82.75 16.04
CA PHE A 31 0.83 -83.83 15.06
C PHE A 31 -0.10 -85.02 15.33
N ALA A 32 -0.64 -85.60 14.26
CA ALA A 32 -0.95 -87.03 14.20
C ALA A 32 -0.78 -87.55 12.76
N THR A 33 0.22 -88.40 12.60
CA THR A 33 0.53 -89.24 11.45
C THR A 33 -0.33 -90.50 11.51
N VAL A 34 -1.08 -90.87 10.48
CA VAL A 34 -1.48 -92.27 10.23
C VAL A 34 -1.48 -92.57 8.73
N THR A 35 -1.00 -93.77 8.44
CA THR A 35 -0.50 -94.36 7.20
C THR A 35 -1.53 -95.19 6.41
N ARG A 36 -1.15 -95.47 5.14
CA ARG A 36 -1.50 -96.65 4.29
C ARG A 36 -2.93 -96.67 3.68
N SER A 37 -3.18 -97.17 2.47
CA SER A 37 -2.42 -98.04 1.55
C SER A 37 -2.98 -98.02 0.10
N SER A 38 -2.11 -98.40 -0.86
CA SER A 38 -2.35 -99.19 -2.10
C SER A 38 -3.36 -98.65 -3.13
N THR A 39 -3.06 -98.55 -4.42
CA THR A 39 -2.50 -99.57 -5.32
C THR A 39 -1.92 -98.91 -6.59
N ARG A 40 -0.82 -99.46 -7.11
CA ARG A 40 -0.34 -99.28 -8.49
C ARG A 40 -0.94 -100.39 -9.37
N PRO A 41 -0.91 -100.19 -10.69
CA PRO A 41 -0.14 -101.14 -11.49
C PRO A 41 0.93 -100.45 -12.36
N ARG A 42 2.02 -101.18 -12.56
CA ARG A 42 3.17 -100.91 -13.43
C ARG A 42 3.01 -101.68 -14.74
N THR A 43 3.45 -101.11 -15.85
CA THR A 43 4.05 -101.76 -17.04
C THR A 43 4.35 -100.60 -18.03
N LEU A 44 5.44 -100.49 -18.79
CA LEU A 44 6.60 -101.31 -19.12
C LEU A 44 7.78 -100.38 -19.51
N LEU A 45 8.98 -100.93 -19.42
CA LEU A 45 10.29 -100.31 -19.70
C LEU A 45 10.55 -100.11 -21.21
N ALA A 46 11.18 -98.98 -21.54
CA ALA A 46 12.14 -98.89 -22.63
C ALA A 46 13.20 -97.81 -22.30
N SER A 47 14.46 -98.13 -22.54
CA SER A 47 15.64 -97.25 -22.51
C SER A 47 16.59 -97.78 -23.60
N PRO A 48 17.62 -97.04 -24.07
CA PRO A 48 17.91 -95.62 -23.98
C PRO A 48 18.23 -95.02 -25.38
N THR A 49 18.39 -93.70 -25.49
CA THR A 49 19.32 -93.13 -26.49
C THR A 49 19.90 -91.85 -25.93
N VAL A 50 21.18 -91.93 -25.61
CA VAL A 50 22.01 -90.82 -25.17
C VAL A 50 22.28 -89.95 -26.38
N ALA A 51 21.69 -88.76 -26.41
CA ALA A 51 22.13 -87.69 -27.30
C ALA A 51 22.93 -86.69 -26.46
N ALA A 52 24.25 -86.68 -26.71
CA ALA A 52 25.15 -85.67 -26.17
C ALA A 52 24.69 -84.28 -26.61
N ARG A 53 24.37 -83.42 -25.64
CA ARG A 53 24.33 -81.97 -25.85
C ARG A 53 25.05 -81.29 -24.69
N SER A 54 26.27 -80.87 -25.04
CA SER A 54 26.90 -79.60 -24.66
C SER A 54 26.62 -79.07 -23.26
N PHE A 55 27.69 -79.01 -22.46
CA PHE A 55 27.82 -78.10 -21.32
C PHE A 55 27.40 -76.68 -21.74
N GLU A 56 26.15 -76.31 -21.48
CA GLU A 56 25.77 -74.90 -21.49
C GLU A 56 26.41 -74.25 -20.27
N GLN A 57 27.31 -73.30 -20.57
CA GLN A 57 27.77 -72.28 -19.64
C GLN A 57 26.60 -71.83 -18.76
N VAL A 58 26.78 -71.96 -17.45
CA VAL A 58 25.99 -71.24 -16.46
C VAL A 58 26.24 -69.76 -16.71
N GLY A 59 25.40 -69.17 -17.55
CA GLY A 59 25.38 -67.74 -17.81
C GLY A 59 25.13 -67.02 -16.50
N ARG A 60 26.12 -66.22 -16.09
CA ARG A 60 25.97 -65.19 -15.06
C ARG A 60 24.63 -64.48 -15.28
N ARG A 61 23.66 -64.69 -14.40
CA ARG A 61 22.46 -63.87 -14.34
C ARG A 61 22.89 -62.46 -13.93
N THR A 62 23.17 -61.61 -14.90
CA THR A 62 23.25 -60.17 -14.67
C THR A 62 21.86 -59.68 -14.31
N LEU A 63 21.68 -59.12 -13.11
CA LEU A 63 20.43 -58.55 -12.59
C LEU A 63 19.87 -57.34 -13.40
N PHE A 64 20.35 -57.12 -14.64
CA PHE A 64 20.06 -55.94 -15.45
C PHE A 64 19.80 -56.23 -16.94
N THR A 65 19.21 -57.37 -17.31
CA THR A 65 18.67 -57.51 -18.67
C THR A 65 17.27 -56.88 -18.73
N ARG A 66 17.22 -55.56 -18.92
CA ARG A 66 15.97 -54.87 -19.29
C ARG A 66 15.66 -55.28 -20.73
N ALA A 67 14.52 -55.92 -20.98
CA ALA A 67 14.09 -56.25 -22.33
C ALA A 67 14.11 -54.98 -23.20
N PRO A 68 14.63 -55.02 -24.44
CA PRO A 68 14.68 -53.83 -25.29
C PRO A 68 13.25 -53.29 -25.46
N PRO A 69 13.03 -51.97 -25.31
CA PRO A 69 11.70 -51.40 -25.42
C PRO A 69 11.13 -51.75 -26.80
N THR A 70 9.87 -52.19 -26.83
CA THR A 70 9.14 -52.50 -28.06
C THR A 70 9.17 -51.28 -29.00
N PRO A 71 9.08 -51.46 -30.33
CA PRO A 71 9.06 -50.34 -31.27
C PRO A 71 8.03 -49.26 -30.88
N LEU A 72 6.85 -49.67 -30.42
CA LEU A 72 5.79 -48.77 -29.94
C LEU A 72 6.17 -48.03 -28.65
N ALA A 73 6.90 -48.67 -27.72
CA ALA A 73 7.44 -48.01 -26.53
C ALA A 73 8.53 -46.98 -26.89
N ARG A 74 9.39 -47.28 -27.87
CA ARG A 74 10.39 -46.34 -28.39
C ARG A 74 9.74 -45.14 -29.08
N THR A 75 8.71 -45.36 -29.90
CA THR A 75 7.95 -44.26 -30.53
C THR A 75 7.26 -43.39 -29.50
N LYS A 76 6.63 -43.97 -28.47
CA LYS A 76 6.03 -43.20 -27.36
C LYS A 76 7.07 -42.39 -26.60
N GLN A 77 8.23 -42.99 -26.28
CA GLN A 77 9.35 -42.29 -25.63
C GLN A 77 9.86 -41.13 -26.48
N TYR A 78 10.00 -41.33 -27.79
CA TYR A 78 10.39 -40.27 -28.72
C TYR A 78 9.36 -39.15 -28.76
N ILE A 79 8.06 -39.45 -28.84
CA ILE A 79 6.99 -38.45 -28.79
C ILE A 79 7.03 -37.66 -27.47
N TYR A 80 7.16 -38.35 -26.33
CA TYR A 80 7.26 -37.68 -25.03
C TYR A 80 8.51 -36.80 -24.93
N LEU A 81 9.65 -37.26 -25.47
CA LEU A 81 10.87 -36.47 -25.50
C LEU A 81 10.72 -35.22 -26.36
N VAL A 82 10.18 -35.35 -27.58
CA VAL A 82 9.93 -34.22 -28.48
C VAL A 82 8.95 -33.24 -27.83
N PHE A 83 7.88 -33.72 -27.19
CA PHE A 83 6.93 -32.87 -26.49
C PHE A 83 7.56 -32.17 -25.29
N ALA A 84 8.38 -32.87 -24.49
CA ALA A 84 9.09 -32.29 -23.36
C ALA A 84 10.11 -31.22 -23.80
N LEU A 85 10.84 -31.46 -24.89
CA LEU A 85 11.78 -30.49 -25.47
C LEU A 85 11.05 -29.27 -26.03
N ALA A 86 9.94 -29.46 -26.74
CA ALA A 86 9.12 -28.37 -27.25
C ALA A 86 8.50 -27.55 -26.11
N ALA A 87 7.90 -28.22 -25.11
CA ALA A 87 7.34 -27.57 -23.93
C ALA A 87 8.42 -26.84 -23.11
N GLY A 88 9.61 -27.44 -22.95
CA GLY A 88 10.75 -26.81 -22.29
C GLY A 88 11.23 -25.57 -23.04
N THR A 89 11.37 -25.64 -24.37
CA THR A 89 11.78 -24.52 -25.20
C THR A 89 10.75 -23.38 -25.16
N LEU A 90 9.46 -23.71 -25.29
CA LEU A 90 8.37 -22.73 -25.16
C LEU A 90 8.30 -22.14 -23.75
N GLY A 91 8.56 -22.95 -22.73
CA GLY A 91 8.62 -22.50 -21.33
C GLY A 91 9.78 -21.54 -21.09
N VAL A 92 10.96 -21.81 -21.65
CA VAL A 92 12.10 -20.88 -21.59
C VAL A 92 11.78 -19.60 -22.36
N ALA A 93 11.28 -19.69 -23.59
CA ALA A 93 10.91 -18.53 -24.40
C ALA A 93 9.85 -17.65 -23.71
N TYR A 94 8.87 -18.28 -23.06
CA TYR A 94 7.90 -17.60 -22.21
C TYR A 94 8.60 -16.88 -21.04
N TYR A 95 9.46 -17.59 -20.31
CA TYR A 95 10.06 -17.09 -19.09
C TYR A 95 11.05 -15.93 -19.32
N VAL A 96 11.77 -15.94 -20.44
CA VAL A 96 12.81 -14.93 -20.74
C VAL A 96 12.29 -13.69 -21.49
N ASP A 97 11.03 -13.69 -21.94
CA ASP A 97 10.43 -12.57 -22.65
C ASP A 97 9.09 -12.15 -22.03
N SER A 98 9.11 -11.05 -21.27
CA SER A 98 7.91 -10.43 -20.71
C SER A 98 6.87 -10.04 -21.77
N ARG A 99 7.28 -9.83 -23.04
CA ARG A 99 6.37 -9.51 -24.16
C ARG A 99 5.64 -10.73 -24.72
N SER A 100 5.79 -11.91 -24.10
CA SER A 100 5.17 -13.14 -24.56
C SER A 100 3.69 -12.97 -24.96
N ALA A 101 3.40 -13.30 -26.22
CA ALA A 101 2.10 -13.10 -26.86
C ALA A 101 0.95 -13.77 -26.09
N ILE A 102 1.24 -14.86 -25.36
CA ILE A 102 0.26 -15.59 -24.55
C ILE A 102 -0.45 -14.67 -23.54
N HIS A 103 0.25 -13.69 -22.96
CA HIS A 103 -0.37 -12.83 -21.97
C HIS A 103 -1.38 -11.88 -22.60
N ARG A 104 -1.01 -11.24 -23.72
CA ARG A 104 -1.87 -10.27 -24.41
C ARG A 104 -3.07 -10.94 -25.08
N TRP A 105 -2.85 -12.08 -25.74
CA TRP A 105 -3.86 -12.69 -26.61
C TRP A 105 -4.64 -13.83 -25.98
N ILE A 106 -4.15 -14.42 -24.89
CA ILE A 106 -4.81 -15.56 -24.23
C ILE A 106 -5.12 -15.22 -22.77
N ALA A 107 -4.11 -14.96 -21.95
CA ALA A 107 -4.29 -14.82 -20.50
C ALA A 107 -5.21 -13.65 -20.15
N ILE A 108 -4.95 -12.46 -20.71
CA ILE A 108 -5.76 -11.27 -20.39
C ILE A 108 -7.20 -11.40 -20.90
N PRO A 109 -7.47 -11.81 -22.16
CA PRO A 109 -8.83 -12.10 -22.60
C PRO A 109 -9.54 -13.14 -21.73
N ALA A 110 -8.86 -14.23 -21.34
CA ALA A 110 -9.42 -15.24 -20.44
C ALA A 110 -9.74 -14.67 -19.05
N LEU A 111 -8.84 -13.89 -18.45
CA LEU A 111 -9.07 -13.20 -17.16
C LEU A 111 -10.22 -12.20 -17.24
N LYS A 112 -10.43 -11.56 -18.40
CA LYS A 112 -11.56 -10.65 -18.63
C LYS A 112 -12.89 -11.40 -18.79
N ALA A 113 -12.87 -12.57 -19.43
CA ALA A 113 -14.06 -13.36 -19.72
C ALA A 113 -14.55 -14.18 -18.52
N PHE A 114 -13.64 -14.72 -17.70
CA PHE A 114 -14.00 -15.71 -16.68
C PHE A 114 -13.92 -15.23 -15.24
N LEU A 115 -13.26 -14.10 -14.96
CA LEU A 115 -13.08 -13.60 -13.60
C LEU A 115 -13.51 -12.14 -13.46
N ASP A 116 -14.12 -11.85 -12.32
CA ASP A 116 -14.31 -10.47 -11.89
C ASP A 116 -12.94 -9.78 -11.73
N PRO A 117 -12.88 -8.45 -11.85
CA PRO A 117 -11.60 -7.75 -11.90
C PRO A 117 -10.80 -7.82 -10.59
N GLU A 118 -11.44 -7.93 -9.42
CA GLU A 118 -10.73 -8.06 -8.16
C GLU A 118 -10.10 -9.46 -8.03
N SER A 119 -10.84 -10.51 -8.39
CA SER A 119 -10.30 -11.89 -8.41
C SER A 119 -9.20 -12.07 -9.46
N ALA A 120 -9.35 -11.48 -10.65
CA ALA A 120 -8.32 -11.49 -11.67
C ALA A 120 -7.03 -10.81 -11.19
N GLN A 121 -7.13 -9.66 -10.50
CA GLN A 121 -5.97 -8.98 -9.93
C GLN A 121 -5.30 -9.81 -8.85
N LYS A 122 -6.07 -10.44 -7.93
CA LYS A 122 -5.52 -11.35 -6.91
C LYS A 122 -4.80 -12.54 -7.52
N LEU A 123 -5.37 -13.15 -8.56
CA LEU A 123 -4.73 -14.25 -9.27
C LEU A 123 -3.41 -13.81 -9.93
N ALA A 124 -3.39 -12.63 -10.56
CA ALA A 124 -2.18 -12.08 -11.16
C ALA A 124 -1.07 -11.87 -10.11
N ILE A 125 -1.40 -11.29 -8.94
CA ILE A 125 -0.46 -11.11 -7.83
C ILE A 125 0.08 -12.47 -7.35
N LYS A 126 -0.79 -13.46 -7.18
CA LYS A 126 -0.37 -14.81 -6.77
C LYS A 126 0.57 -15.45 -7.78
N MET A 127 0.32 -15.29 -9.08
CA MET A 127 1.21 -15.78 -10.13
C MET A 127 2.57 -15.08 -10.10
N LEU A 128 2.59 -13.75 -9.90
CA LEU A 128 3.82 -12.97 -9.78
C LEU A 128 4.62 -13.34 -8.51
N GLU A 129 3.93 -13.61 -7.40
CA GLU A 129 4.54 -14.08 -6.15
C GLU A 129 5.27 -15.43 -6.32
N THR A 130 4.79 -16.31 -7.20
CA THR A 130 5.42 -17.63 -7.41
C THR A 130 6.80 -17.59 -8.06
N GLY A 131 7.16 -16.48 -8.72
CA GLY A 131 8.39 -16.38 -9.51
C GLY A 131 8.35 -17.11 -10.87
N LEU A 132 7.19 -17.66 -11.26
CA LEU A 132 6.96 -18.31 -12.57
C LEU A 132 6.46 -17.33 -13.64
N ALA A 133 6.17 -16.08 -13.27
CA ALA A 133 5.85 -15.02 -14.22
C ALA A 133 7.07 -14.76 -15.14
N PRO A 134 6.84 -14.28 -16.38
CA PRO A 134 7.93 -14.02 -17.30
C PRO A 134 8.78 -12.85 -16.79
N ARG A 135 10.04 -12.81 -17.22
CA ARG A 135 11.00 -11.77 -16.85
C ARG A 135 11.37 -10.93 -18.06
N ASP A 136 11.71 -9.69 -17.78
CA ASP A 136 12.32 -8.78 -18.72
C ASP A 136 13.85 -8.83 -18.54
N LEU A 137 14.52 -9.60 -19.39
CA LEU A 137 15.98 -9.77 -19.36
C LEU A 137 16.72 -8.81 -20.30
N VAL A 138 16.00 -7.94 -21.00
CA VAL A 138 16.60 -6.97 -21.92
C VAL A 138 17.09 -5.77 -21.11
N ASP A 139 18.26 -5.23 -21.45
CA ASP A 139 18.73 -4.00 -20.82
C ASP A 139 17.88 -2.80 -21.23
N ASP A 140 17.82 -1.78 -20.37
CA ASP A 140 17.16 -0.52 -20.71
C ASP A 140 18.09 0.36 -21.55
N ASP A 141 17.54 1.05 -22.55
CA ASP A 141 18.31 1.98 -23.37
C ASP A 141 18.69 3.23 -22.55
N ALA A 142 19.92 3.72 -22.71
CA ALA A 142 20.43 4.87 -21.98
C ALA A 142 19.61 6.16 -22.17
N VAL A 143 18.83 6.28 -23.27
CA VAL A 143 17.93 7.44 -23.45
C VAL A 143 16.81 7.50 -22.42
N LEU A 144 16.47 6.38 -21.77
CA LEU A 144 15.46 6.30 -20.71
C LEU A 144 16.04 6.63 -19.32
N GLU A 145 17.35 6.64 -19.17
CA GLU A 145 18.00 6.81 -17.88
C GLU A 145 17.56 8.13 -17.23
N THR A 146 17.09 8.06 -15.99
CA THR A 146 16.64 9.23 -15.23
C THR A 146 17.23 9.23 -13.82
N GLU A 147 16.98 10.31 -13.09
CA GLU A 147 17.35 10.45 -11.69
C GLU A 147 16.14 10.96 -10.90
N LEU A 148 15.83 10.30 -9.80
CA LEU A 148 14.83 10.74 -8.83
C LEU A 148 15.47 10.78 -7.45
N PHE A 149 15.34 11.91 -6.77
CA PHE A 149 15.80 12.09 -5.39
C PHE A 149 17.28 11.71 -5.16
N GLY A 150 18.15 12.06 -6.11
CA GLY A 150 19.57 11.71 -6.05
C GLY A 150 19.89 10.26 -6.40
N ARG A 151 18.89 9.46 -6.83
CA ARG A 151 19.05 8.04 -7.18
C ARG A 151 18.86 7.84 -8.68
N LYS A 152 19.83 7.20 -9.31
CA LYS A 152 19.77 6.80 -10.72
C LYS A 152 18.72 5.69 -10.92
N LEU A 153 17.89 5.82 -11.95
CA LEU A 153 16.98 4.78 -12.42
C LEU A 153 17.30 4.40 -13.86
N SER A 154 17.18 3.11 -14.18
CA SER A 154 17.41 2.61 -15.54
C SER A 154 16.33 3.08 -16.52
N ASN A 155 15.11 3.28 -16.04
CA ASN A 155 14.00 3.83 -16.82
C ASN A 155 13.00 4.59 -15.91
N PRO A 156 12.15 5.47 -16.45
CA PRO A 156 11.28 6.35 -15.68
C PRO A 156 9.89 5.73 -15.42
N ILE A 157 9.68 4.44 -15.70
CA ILE A 157 8.35 3.82 -15.70
C ILE A 157 8.17 2.98 -14.45
N GLY A 158 7.17 3.33 -13.64
CA GLY A 158 6.80 2.61 -12.44
C GLY A 158 5.38 2.03 -12.46
N LEU A 159 5.08 1.26 -11.42
CA LEU A 159 3.73 0.76 -11.15
C LEU A 159 3.11 1.57 -10.00
N ALA A 160 1.90 2.09 -10.20
CA ALA A 160 1.19 2.87 -9.18
C ALA A 160 0.68 2.00 -8.00
N ALA A 161 0.44 2.63 -6.85
CA ALA A 161 -0.25 2.00 -5.73
C ALA A 161 -1.61 1.43 -6.13
N GLY A 162 -2.01 0.42 -5.36
CA GLY A 162 -3.29 -0.25 -5.43
C GLY A 162 -3.21 -1.57 -6.18
N PHE A 163 -2.14 -1.82 -6.95
CA PHE A 163 -1.93 -3.12 -7.59
C PHE A 163 -1.48 -4.15 -6.54
N ASP A 164 -0.24 -4.02 -6.03
CA ASP A 164 0.27 -4.83 -4.92
C ASP A 164 0.11 -4.08 -3.59
N LYS A 165 -1.11 -4.14 -3.04
CA LYS A 165 -1.44 -3.47 -1.77
C LYS A 165 -0.70 -4.07 -0.59
N GLN A 166 -0.33 -5.35 -0.68
CA GLN A 166 0.09 -6.14 0.46
C GLN A 166 1.56 -6.59 0.42
N ALA A 167 2.38 -6.04 -0.48
CA ALA A 167 3.79 -6.39 -0.64
C ALA A 167 4.02 -7.90 -0.94
N GLU A 168 3.12 -8.50 -1.72
CA GLU A 168 3.15 -9.93 -2.04
C GLU A 168 4.05 -10.23 -3.25
N ALA A 169 4.13 -9.32 -4.22
CA ALA A 169 4.66 -9.59 -5.55
C ALA A 169 5.75 -8.61 -6.00
N ILE A 170 6.39 -7.89 -5.07
CA ILE A 170 7.42 -6.86 -5.36
C ILE A 170 8.48 -7.37 -6.34
N ASP A 171 9.09 -8.53 -6.07
CA ASP A 171 10.17 -9.06 -6.92
C ASP A 171 9.66 -9.46 -8.30
N GLY A 172 8.52 -10.17 -8.37
CA GLY A 172 7.91 -10.55 -9.64
C GLY A 172 7.52 -9.34 -10.49
N LEU A 173 7.09 -8.24 -9.87
CA LEU A 173 6.78 -6.99 -10.55
C LEU A 173 8.04 -6.27 -11.03
N LEU A 174 9.10 -6.18 -10.20
CA LEU A 174 10.38 -5.60 -10.61
C LEU A 174 11.01 -6.39 -11.78
N ASP A 175 10.82 -7.71 -11.80
CA ASP A 175 11.29 -8.59 -12.87
C ASP A 175 10.55 -8.35 -14.21
N LEU A 176 9.41 -7.64 -14.24
CA LEU A 176 8.69 -7.29 -15.48
C LEU A 176 9.27 -6.08 -16.23
N GLY A 177 10.28 -5.41 -15.66
CA GLY A 177 10.97 -4.31 -16.32
C GLY A 177 10.59 -2.90 -15.85
N PHE A 178 9.78 -2.77 -14.79
CA PHE A 178 9.55 -1.49 -14.13
C PHE A 178 10.84 -0.94 -13.50
N GLY A 179 11.05 0.37 -13.59
CA GLY A 179 12.09 1.11 -12.88
C GLY A 179 11.76 1.30 -11.39
N PHE A 180 10.48 1.38 -11.03
CA PHE A 180 10.08 1.42 -9.63
C PHE A 180 8.68 0.84 -9.39
N ILE A 181 8.40 0.41 -8.16
CA ILE A 181 7.09 -0.13 -7.78
C ILE A 181 6.58 0.63 -6.56
N GLU A 182 5.34 1.11 -6.61
CA GLU A 182 4.62 1.69 -5.47
C GLU A 182 3.66 0.64 -4.89
N ILE A 183 3.94 0.12 -3.69
CA ILE A 183 3.01 -0.76 -2.96
C ILE A 183 1.99 0.04 -2.13
N GLY A 184 0.93 -0.60 -1.66
CA GLY A 184 -0.09 0.02 -0.80
C GLY A 184 -1.29 0.54 -1.60
N SER A 185 -2.10 1.49 -1.11
CA SER A 185 -1.94 2.20 0.16
C SER A 185 -2.12 1.29 1.37
N VAL A 186 -1.16 1.34 2.29
CA VAL A 186 -1.19 0.57 3.54
C VAL A 186 -1.69 1.45 4.67
N THR A 187 -2.56 0.89 5.52
CA THR A 187 -3.05 1.54 6.74
C THR A 187 -2.38 0.96 7.99
N PRO A 188 -2.30 1.70 9.12
CA PRO A 188 -1.75 1.16 10.37
C PRO A 188 -2.37 -0.16 10.80
N GLU A 189 -3.69 -0.14 10.98
CA GLU A 189 -4.46 -1.31 11.36
C GLU A 189 -5.04 -2.03 10.14
N PRO A 190 -5.22 -3.35 10.21
CA PRO A 190 -5.90 -4.10 9.16
C PRO A 190 -7.33 -3.58 8.94
N GLN A 191 -7.76 -3.50 7.69
CA GLN A 191 -9.16 -3.22 7.36
C GLN A 191 -9.57 -3.88 6.03
N PRO A 192 -10.80 -4.39 5.92
CA PRO A 192 -11.25 -5.15 4.75
C PRO A 192 -11.53 -4.27 3.52
N GLY A 193 -11.65 -2.95 3.69
CA GLY A 193 -12.08 -1.98 2.67
C GLY A 193 -13.60 -1.78 2.62
N ASN A 194 -14.14 -1.35 1.47
CA ASN A 194 -15.58 -1.27 1.23
C ASN A 194 -16.16 -2.65 0.81
N PRO A 195 -17.48 -2.86 0.96
CA PRO A 195 -18.15 -4.10 0.51
C PRO A 195 -17.95 -4.38 -0.98
N GLN A 196 -17.90 -5.67 -1.36
CA GLN A 196 -17.85 -6.12 -2.74
C GLN A 196 -19.27 -6.23 -3.35
N PRO A 197 -19.43 -6.11 -4.69
CA PRO A 197 -18.42 -5.75 -5.69
C PRO A 197 -18.01 -4.27 -5.60
N ARG A 198 -16.73 -4.02 -5.88
CA ARG A 198 -16.09 -2.69 -5.69
C ARG A 198 -15.05 -2.34 -6.74
N TYR A 199 -14.91 -3.18 -7.76
CA TYR A 199 -14.01 -2.95 -8.87
C TYR A 199 -14.74 -3.35 -10.15
N PHE A 200 -14.79 -2.44 -11.12
CA PHE A 200 -15.62 -2.55 -12.32
C PHE A 200 -14.80 -2.17 -13.54
N ARG A 201 -14.89 -2.97 -14.60
CA ARG A 201 -14.21 -2.70 -15.87
C ARG A 201 -15.16 -1.99 -16.81
N LEU A 202 -14.67 -0.93 -17.45
CA LEU A 202 -15.32 -0.25 -18.56
C LEU A 202 -14.54 -0.68 -19.81
N ILE A 203 -14.93 -1.81 -20.37
CA ILE A 203 -14.14 -2.54 -21.37
C ILE A 203 -13.92 -1.71 -22.63
N GLU A 204 -14.98 -1.03 -23.08
CA GLU A 204 -14.90 -0.19 -24.28
C GLU A 204 -13.97 1.00 -24.06
N ASP A 205 -13.83 1.51 -22.83
CA ASP A 205 -13.01 2.67 -22.53
C ASP A 205 -11.57 2.32 -22.14
N ASN A 206 -11.24 1.02 -22.06
CA ASN A 206 -10.02 0.53 -21.39
C ASN A 206 -9.83 1.16 -20.00
N ALA A 207 -10.94 1.35 -19.30
CA ALA A 207 -11.01 2.08 -18.04
C ALA A 207 -11.53 1.19 -16.92
N CYS A 208 -11.47 1.69 -15.70
CA CYS A 208 -12.11 1.02 -14.57
C CYS A 208 -12.57 2.01 -13.50
N ILE A 209 -13.66 1.65 -12.84
CA ILE A 209 -14.18 2.34 -11.66
C ILE A 209 -13.91 1.45 -10.45
N ASN A 210 -13.37 2.02 -9.37
CA ASN A 210 -13.19 1.28 -8.13
C ASN A 210 -13.59 2.09 -6.91
N ARG A 211 -14.06 1.37 -5.89
CA ARG A 211 -14.37 1.87 -4.56
C ARG A 211 -13.73 1.03 -3.48
N PHE A 212 -12.43 0.75 -3.54
CA PHE A 212 -11.78 -0.16 -2.59
C PHE A 212 -11.84 0.30 -1.12
N GLY A 213 -11.61 1.59 -0.86
CA GLY A 213 -11.58 2.15 0.50
C GLY A 213 -10.42 1.61 1.35
N PHE A 214 -9.20 1.59 0.80
CA PHE A 214 -7.97 1.12 1.44
C PHE A 214 -8.07 -0.26 2.13
N ASN A 215 -8.39 -1.31 1.38
CA ASN A 215 -8.27 -2.67 1.92
C ASN A 215 -6.78 -3.01 2.18
N SER A 216 -6.44 -3.32 3.43
CA SER A 216 -5.07 -3.40 3.94
C SER A 216 -4.98 -4.46 5.03
N GLU A 217 -3.90 -5.24 5.06
CA GLU A 217 -3.60 -6.20 6.13
C GLU A 217 -2.84 -5.55 7.32
N GLY A 218 -2.61 -4.23 7.27
CA GLY A 218 -1.99 -3.48 8.35
C GLY A 218 -0.46 -3.45 8.28
N HIS A 219 0.16 -2.44 8.92
CA HIS A 219 1.62 -2.25 8.88
C HIS A 219 2.40 -3.47 9.37
N ASN A 220 1.88 -4.20 10.37
CA ASN A 220 2.59 -5.35 10.94
C ASN A 220 2.80 -6.49 9.94
N VAL A 221 1.79 -6.79 9.11
CA VAL A 221 1.88 -7.85 8.11
C VAL A 221 2.82 -7.44 6.98
N ILE A 222 2.68 -6.20 6.48
CA ILE A 222 3.54 -5.66 5.43
C ILE A 222 4.99 -5.62 5.87
N LEU A 223 5.26 -5.13 7.07
CA LEU A 223 6.60 -5.09 7.63
C LEU A 223 7.20 -6.50 7.74
N SER A 224 6.41 -7.51 8.13
CA SER A 224 6.87 -8.89 8.18
C SER A 224 7.29 -9.39 6.78
N ARG A 225 6.50 -9.09 5.75
CA ARG A 225 6.83 -9.46 4.35
C ARG A 225 8.07 -8.75 3.84
N LEU A 226 8.21 -7.46 4.10
CA LEU A 226 9.40 -6.68 3.71
C LEU A 226 10.67 -7.21 4.38
N ARG A 227 10.60 -7.54 5.67
CA ARG A 227 11.72 -8.14 6.40
C ARG A 227 12.08 -9.52 5.88
N ASP A 228 11.08 -10.37 5.65
CA ASP A 228 11.28 -11.70 5.07
C ASP A 228 11.90 -11.62 3.67
N ARG A 229 11.43 -10.69 2.84
CA ARG A 229 11.99 -10.42 1.52
C ARG A 229 13.48 -10.09 1.58
N ILE A 230 13.89 -9.14 2.43
CA ILE A 230 15.31 -8.80 2.62
C ILE A 230 16.09 -10.03 3.12
N ARG A 231 15.55 -10.76 4.09
CA ARG A 231 16.18 -11.98 4.63
C ARG A 231 16.37 -13.05 3.55
N ARG A 232 15.36 -13.32 2.73
CA ARG A 232 15.44 -14.27 1.61
C ARG A 232 16.49 -13.81 0.62
N TRP A 233 16.50 -12.53 0.25
CA TRP A 233 17.51 -11.98 -0.65
C TRP A 233 18.93 -12.16 -0.09
N LEU A 234 19.15 -11.93 1.20
CA LEU A 234 20.44 -12.15 1.86
C LEU A 234 20.88 -13.62 1.83
N LEU A 235 19.95 -14.54 2.11
CA LEU A 235 20.25 -15.98 2.13
C LEU A 235 20.52 -16.53 0.72
N HIS A 236 19.83 -16.03 -0.30
CA HIS A 236 20.10 -16.39 -1.69
C HIS A 236 21.38 -15.74 -2.20
N SER A 237 21.64 -14.48 -1.86
CA SER A 237 22.87 -13.79 -2.30
C SER A 237 24.11 -14.40 -1.66
N SER A 238 24.04 -14.82 -0.39
CA SER A 238 25.15 -15.54 0.26
C SER A 238 25.35 -16.96 -0.29
N SER A 239 24.30 -17.64 -0.74
CA SER A 239 24.47 -18.94 -1.41
C SER A 239 25.08 -18.80 -2.81
N VAL A 240 24.65 -17.78 -3.58
CA VAL A 240 25.22 -17.48 -4.90
C VAL A 240 26.64 -16.96 -4.78
N ALA A 241 26.93 -16.05 -3.84
CA ALA A 241 28.28 -15.59 -3.54
C ALA A 241 29.17 -16.77 -3.12
N SER A 242 28.68 -17.67 -2.25
CA SER A 242 29.44 -18.88 -1.88
C SER A 242 29.68 -19.84 -3.05
N LEU A 243 28.79 -19.88 -4.05
CA LEU A 243 28.96 -20.65 -5.29
C LEU A 243 29.96 -19.96 -6.23
N GLN A 244 29.92 -18.63 -6.32
CA GLN A 244 30.84 -17.82 -7.10
C GLN A 244 32.26 -17.87 -6.48
N ASP A 245 32.37 -17.74 -5.16
CA ASP A 245 33.59 -17.87 -4.38
C ASP A 245 34.15 -19.29 -4.47
N ALA A 246 33.30 -20.33 -4.45
CA ALA A 246 33.71 -21.71 -4.68
C ALA A 246 34.23 -21.97 -6.11
N LEU A 247 33.85 -21.14 -7.08
CA LEU A 247 34.30 -21.24 -8.47
C LEU A 247 35.51 -20.36 -8.79
N VAL A 248 35.82 -19.33 -7.98
CA VAL A 248 36.79 -18.28 -8.33
C VAL A 248 37.89 -18.05 -7.29
N ALA A 249 37.86 -18.70 -6.12
CA ALA A 249 38.70 -18.36 -4.96
C ALA A 249 40.15 -17.85 -5.26
N ALA A 250 40.36 -16.57 -4.95
CA ALA A 250 41.55 -16.06 -4.28
C ALA A 250 41.10 -15.25 -3.03
N PRO A 251 41.77 -15.39 -1.89
CA PRO A 251 41.09 -15.56 -0.60
C PRO A 251 41.22 -14.37 0.36
N ASP A 252 40.90 -13.14 -0.09
CA ASP A 252 41.00 -11.95 0.79
C ASP A 252 39.87 -10.90 0.65
N SER A 253 38.79 -11.15 -0.11
CA SER A 253 37.72 -10.14 -0.30
C SER A 253 36.26 -10.63 -0.23
N ALA A 254 36.02 -11.85 0.26
CA ALA A 254 34.66 -12.32 0.50
C ALA A 254 34.16 -11.78 1.85
N THR A 255 33.39 -10.69 1.75
CA THR A 255 32.43 -10.12 2.69
C THR A 255 32.22 -10.89 4.00
N ALA A 256 32.36 -10.20 5.13
CA ALA A 256 31.80 -10.61 6.41
C ALA A 256 30.41 -11.21 6.21
N ASP A 257 30.29 -12.50 6.54
CA ASP A 257 29.22 -13.39 6.13
C ASP A 257 27.84 -12.76 6.37
N ALA A 258 26.97 -12.67 5.35
CA ALA A 258 25.62 -12.13 5.51
C ALA A 258 24.86 -12.84 6.66
N ARG A 259 25.21 -14.10 6.94
CA ARG A 259 24.74 -14.88 8.10
C ARG A 259 25.24 -14.33 9.44
N GLN A 260 26.50 -13.90 9.52
CA GLN A 260 27.08 -13.27 10.71
C GLN A 260 26.49 -11.88 10.94
N LEU A 261 26.20 -11.12 9.88
CA LEU A 261 25.49 -9.83 9.99
C LEU A 261 24.02 -9.99 10.40
N ILE A 262 23.31 -10.97 9.84
CA ILE A 262 21.94 -11.33 10.30
C ILE A 262 21.96 -11.76 11.77
N ALA A 263 22.99 -12.51 12.19
CA ALA A 263 23.14 -12.97 13.57
C ALA A 263 23.48 -11.83 14.55
N THR A 264 24.22 -10.82 14.12
CA THR A 264 24.56 -9.64 14.95
C THR A 264 23.44 -8.60 15.01
N HIS A 265 22.58 -8.52 13.98
CA HIS A 265 21.48 -7.56 13.90
C HIS A 265 20.09 -8.21 13.70
N PRO A 266 19.67 -9.18 14.55
CA PRO A 266 18.46 -9.98 14.32
C PRO A 266 17.16 -9.16 14.35
N LYS A 267 17.20 -7.91 14.84
CA LYS A 267 16.03 -7.04 15.01
C LYS A 267 15.85 -6.00 13.90
N SER A 268 16.81 -5.80 13.00
CA SER A 268 16.70 -4.76 11.95
C SER A 268 17.37 -5.19 10.64
N THR A 269 16.59 -5.80 9.73
CA THR A 269 17.08 -6.10 8.37
C THR A 269 17.27 -4.84 7.51
N SER A 270 16.63 -3.71 7.85
CA SER A 270 16.87 -2.42 7.19
C SER A 270 18.29 -1.89 7.44
N ALA A 271 18.83 -2.09 8.65
CA ALA A 271 20.19 -1.68 8.98
C ALA A 271 21.26 -2.33 8.08
N PHE A 272 21.03 -3.59 7.68
CA PHE A 272 21.90 -4.24 6.71
C PHE A 272 21.88 -3.53 5.35
N VAL A 273 20.69 -3.20 4.86
CA VAL A 273 20.50 -2.51 3.58
C VAL A 273 21.18 -1.13 3.63
N ASP A 274 21.14 -0.46 4.79
CA ASP A 274 21.87 0.79 5.03
C ASP A 274 23.38 0.65 4.99
N ALA A 275 23.92 -0.36 5.69
CA ALA A 275 25.36 -0.62 5.74
C ALA A 275 25.94 -0.99 4.37
N THR A 276 25.13 -1.57 3.48
CA THR A 276 25.54 -2.01 2.14
C THR A 276 25.17 -1.05 1.02
N ASP A 277 24.54 0.09 1.35
CA ASP A 277 24.04 1.08 0.39
C ASP A 277 23.10 0.51 -0.69
N LEU A 278 22.43 -0.59 -0.37
CA LEU A 278 21.50 -1.22 -1.29
C LEU A 278 20.17 -0.42 -1.34
N PRO A 279 19.54 -0.31 -2.51
CA PRO A 279 18.17 0.19 -2.58
C PRO A 279 17.22 -0.83 -1.93
N ARG A 280 16.08 -0.36 -1.42
CA ARG A 280 15.06 -1.21 -0.79
C ARG A 280 14.31 -2.05 -1.81
N SER A 281 14.36 -1.65 -3.07
CA SER A 281 14.04 -2.50 -4.21
C SER A 281 14.92 -3.77 -4.30
N LEU A 282 16.08 -3.83 -3.62
CA LEU A 282 17.06 -4.92 -3.71
C LEU A 282 17.51 -5.21 -5.17
N ARG A 283 17.41 -4.19 -6.03
CA ARG A 283 17.76 -4.22 -7.44
C ARG A 283 18.47 -2.91 -7.79
N PRO A 284 19.69 -2.95 -8.35
CA PRO A 284 20.37 -1.74 -8.83
C PRO A 284 19.49 -0.93 -9.78
N ALA A 285 19.59 0.40 -9.69
CA ALA A 285 18.86 1.35 -10.53
C ALA A 285 17.33 1.18 -10.54
N LYS A 286 16.76 0.63 -9.45
CA LYS A 286 15.31 0.52 -9.23
C LYS A 286 14.92 0.99 -7.83
N LEU A 287 13.68 1.46 -7.68
CA LEU A 287 13.15 1.95 -6.39
C LEU A 287 11.89 1.22 -5.92
N LEU A 288 11.72 1.12 -4.61
CA LEU A 288 10.50 0.65 -3.94
C LEU A 288 9.84 1.81 -3.19
N GLY A 289 8.65 2.21 -3.65
CA GLY A 289 7.78 3.16 -2.98
C GLY A 289 6.78 2.48 -2.05
N ILE A 290 6.53 3.08 -0.89
CA ILE A 290 5.46 2.66 0.03
C ILE A 290 4.42 3.76 0.14
N ASN A 291 3.22 3.49 -0.37
CA ASN A 291 2.10 4.41 -0.29
C ASN A 291 1.34 4.18 1.03
N LEU A 292 1.14 5.25 1.80
CA LEU A 292 0.49 5.26 3.10
C LEU A 292 -0.93 5.79 2.98
N GLY A 293 -1.86 5.13 3.67
CA GLY A 293 -3.24 5.55 3.79
C GLY A 293 -3.69 5.60 5.25
N LYS A 294 -4.84 6.23 5.47
CA LYS A 294 -5.46 6.38 6.78
C LYS A 294 -6.50 5.28 7.04
N ASN A 295 -6.57 4.78 8.26
CA ASN A 295 -7.68 3.92 8.66
C ASN A 295 -9.01 4.70 8.64
N LYS A 296 -10.10 4.04 8.26
CA LYS A 296 -11.45 4.64 8.25
C LYS A 296 -11.93 5.08 9.63
N THR A 297 -11.49 4.37 10.66
CA THR A 297 -11.85 4.59 12.07
C THR A 297 -11.09 5.76 12.70
N SER A 298 -9.97 6.17 12.12
CA SER A 298 -9.19 7.30 12.61
C SER A 298 -9.95 8.60 12.40
N LYS A 299 -9.71 9.60 13.24
CA LYS A 299 -10.27 10.96 13.07
C LYS A 299 -9.86 11.53 11.71
N GLU A 300 -10.72 12.32 11.10
CA GLU A 300 -10.52 12.79 9.72
C GLU A 300 -9.25 13.63 9.56
N GLU A 301 -9.05 14.61 10.44
CA GLU A 301 -7.91 15.53 10.46
C GLU A 301 -6.66 14.94 11.14
N SER A 302 -6.71 13.70 11.66
CA SER A 302 -5.58 13.11 12.36
C SER A 302 -4.46 12.71 11.39
N VAL A 303 -3.25 13.16 11.72
CA VAL A 303 -2.01 12.87 11.00
C VAL A 303 -1.35 11.56 11.50
N ASP A 304 -1.82 11.03 12.64
CA ASP A 304 -1.18 9.93 13.38
C ASP A 304 -0.94 8.68 12.55
N ASP A 305 -1.86 8.35 11.63
CA ASP A 305 -1.73 7.16 10.80
C ASP A 305 -0.57 7.27 9.80
N TYR A 306 -0.34 8.48 9.26
CA TYR A 306 0.78 8.75 8.38
C TYR A 306 2.10 8.77 9.15
N VAL A 307 2.13 9.38 10.34
CA VAL A 307 3.30 9.38 11.23
C VAL A 307 3.70 7.94 11.58
N LYS A 308 2.73 7.11 12.03
CA LYS A 308 2.96 5.69 12.29
C LYS A 308 3.46 4.94 11.05
N GLY A 309 2.95 5.28 9.87
CA GLY A 309 3.38 4.67 8.61
C GLY A 309 4.81 5.00 8.27
N VAL A 310 5.20 6.27 8.39
CA VAL A 310 6.57 6.72 8.19
C VAL A 310 7.52 6.03 9.16
N GLU A 311 7.27 6.12 10.46
CA GLU A 311 8.15 5.53 11.49
C GLU A 311 8.30 4.00 11.33
N ARG A 312 7.23 3.32 10.90
CA ARG A 312 7.18 1.86 10.85
C ARG A 312 7.71 1.27 9.55
N LEU A 313 7.36 1.86 8.42
CA LEU A 313 7.63 1.33 7.09
C LEU A 313 8.73 2.09 6.36
N GLY A 314 9.01 3.34 6.75
CA GLY A 314 10.02 4.18 6.12
C GLY A 314 11.43 3.57 6.02
N PRO A 315 11.93 2.81 7.01
CA PRO A 315 13.24 2.17 6.87
C PRO A 315 13.32 1.12 5.75
N TYR A 316 12.17 0.68 5.24
CA TYR A 316 12.03 -0.35 4.20
C TYR A 316 11.57 0.23 2.86
N ALA A 317 11.54 1.55 2.73
CA ALA A 317 11.16 2.26 1.51
C ALA A 317 12.37 2.98 0.89
N ASP A 318 12.40 3.05 -0.45
CA ASP A 318 13.23 4.02 -1.18
C ASP A 318 12.53 5.37 -1.32
N MET A 319 11.20 5.40 -1.20
CA MET A 319 10.37 6.61 -1.11
C MET A 319 9.04 6.31 -0.42
N ILE A 320 8.48 7.28 0.31
CA ILE A 320 7.19 7.16 0.99
C ILE A 320 6.20 8.14 0.34
N ILE A 321 4.97 7.70 0.15
CA ILE A 321 3.93 8.51 -0.48
C ILE A 321 2.74 8.65 0.46
N VAL A 322 2.39 9.87 0.83
CA VAL A 322 1.21 10.22 1.63
C VAL A 322 0.00 10.36 0.70
N ASN A 323 -0.99 9.47 0.83
CA ASN A 323 -2.16 9.48 -0.03
C ASN A 323 -3.34 10.23 0.57
N VAL A 324 -3.55 11.47 0.13
CA VAL A 324 -4.67 12.33 0.53
C VAL A 324 -5.80 12.38 -0.51
N SER A 325 -5.78 11.51 -1.53
CA SER A 325 -6.55 11.71 -2.76
C SER A 325 -7.54 10.59 -3.11
N SER A 326 -7.60 9.53 -2.32
CA SER A 326 -8.60 8.46 -2.52
C SER A 326 -10.03 9.01 -2.41
N PRO A 327 -10.89 8.84 -3.43
CA PRO A 327 -12.31 9.22 -3.34
C PRO A 327 -13.13 8.23 -2.51
N ASN A 328 -12.51 7.12 -2.09
CA ASN A 328 -13.19 5.95 -1.52
C ASN A 328 -13.10 5.89 0.00
N THR A 329 -12.44 6.88 0.60
CA THR A 329 -12.32 7.08 2.04
C THR A 329 -12.98 8.42 2.35
N PRO A 330 -14.15 8.44 3.00
CA PRO A 330 -14.90 9.67 3.26
C PRO A 330 -14.03 10.74 3.92
N GLY A 331 -14.14 11.98 3.43
CA GLY A 331 -13.43 13.14 3.96
C GLY A 331 -11.95 13.26 3.57
N LEU A 332 -11.31 12.20 3.08
CA LEU A 332 -9.87 12.20 2.84
C LEU A 332 -9.40 13.32 1.88
N ARG A 333 -10.18 13.59 0.82
CA ARG A 333 -9.84 14.65 -0.15
C ARG A 333 -9.88 16.06 0.42
N ARG A 334 -10.56 16.29 1.55
CA ARG A 334 -10.56 17.59 2.24
C ARG A 334 -9.20 17.93 2.84
N LEU A 335 -8.34 16.93 3.07
CA LEU A 335 -6.95 17.13 3.50
C LEU A 335 -6.09 17.86 2.47
N GLN A 336 -6.56 18.03 1.23
CA GLN A 336 -5.84 18.76 0.18
C GLN A 336 -6.00 20.28 0.26
N ARG A 337 -6.84 20.80 1.17
CA ARG A 337 -6.96 22.26 1.40
C ARG A 337 -5.65 22.79 1.98
N ARG A 338 -5.15 23.91 1.44
CA ARG A 338 -3.82 24.49 1.74
C ARG A 338 -3.33 24.35 3.18
N GLY A 339 -4.04 24.95 4.14
CA GLY A 339 -3.59 24.98 5.54
C GLY A 339 -3.56 23.60 6.21
N VAL A 340 -4.55 22.76 5.91
CA VAL A 340 -4.63 21.38 6.43
C VAL A 340 -3.52 20.52 5.81
N LEU A 341 -3.28 20.69 4.51
CA LEU A 341 -2.25 19.96 3.79
C LEU A 341 -0.85 20.35 4.27
N GLU A 342 -0.58 21.64 4.41
CA GLU A 342 0.72 22.17 4.87
C GLU A 342 1.06 21.66 6.28
N ASP A 343 0.10 21.72 7.21
CA ASP A 343 0.28 21.20 8.57
C ASP A 343 0.51 19.68 8.58
N LEU A 344 -0.33 18.93 7.86
CA LEU A 344 -0.19 17.48 7.74
C LEU A 344 1.19 17.09 7.20
N LEU A 345 1.60 17.69 6.09
CA LEU A 345 2.87 17.35 5.45
C LEU A 345 4.07 17.76 6.31
N THR A 346 4.00 18.91 6.99
CA THR A 346 5.04 19.37 7.92
C THR A 346 5.22 18.38 9.08
N GLN A 347 4.12 17.91 9.68
CA GLN A 347 4.17 16.92 10.76
C GLN A 347 4.73 15.58 10.28
N VAL A 348 4.34 15.12 9.10
CA VAL A 348 4.85 13.86 8.52
C VAL A 348 6.32 13.98 8.12
N ALA A 349 6.75 15.12 7.57
CA ALA A 349 8.16 15.39 7.28
C ALA A 349 9.01 15.39 8.56
N LYS A 350 8.52 16.02 9.63
CA LYS A 350 9.17 15.97 10.95
C LYS A 350 9.29 14.54 11.49
N ALA A 351 8.25 13.72 11.32
CA ALA A 351 8.32 12.30 11.69
C ALA A 351 9.33 11.53 10.84
N ARG A 352 9.44 11.82 9.54
CA ARG A 352 10.45 11.24 8.63
C ARG A 352 11.86 11.60 9.10
N ASP A 353 12.10 12.88 9.39
CA ASP A 353 13.40 13.36 9.84
C ASP A 353 13.80 12.74 11.19
N GLY A 354 12.87 12.73 12.16
CA GLY A 354 13.09 12.09 13.46
C GLY A 354 13.28 10.57 13.35
N MET A 355 12.58 9.92 12.44
CA MET A 355 12.79 8.50 12.13
C MET A 355 14.22 8.26 11.61
N VAL A 356 14.69 9.04 10.63
CA VAL A 356 16.04 8.92 10.08
C VAL A 356 17.09 9.10 11.19
N GLU A 357 16.90 10.07 12.08
CA GLU A 357 17.78 10.28 13.24
C GLU A 357 17.77 9.08 14.21
N SER A 358 16.61 8.48 14.47
CA SER A 358 16.49 7.32 15.35
C SER A 358 17.05 6.03 14.74
N HIS A 359 16.99 5.89 13.42
CA HIS A 359 17.49 4.72 12.68
C HIS A 359 19.03 4.66 12.64
N LEU A 360 19.70 5.80 12.86
CA LEU A 360 21.16 5.89 13.03
C LEU A 360 21.71 5.01 14.16
N ARG A 361 20.87 4.48 15.05
CA ARG A 361 21.31 3.50 16.06
C ARG A 361 21.86 2.21 15.46
N PHE A 362 21.60 1.93 14.19
CA PHE A 362 22.00 0.68 13.55
C PHE A 362 22.96 0.87 12.36
N SER A 363 23.25 2.11 11.94
CA SER A 363 24.22 2.45 10.90
C SER A 363 24.66 3.91 11.07
N ASP A 364 25.95 4.18 10.91
CA ASP A 364 26.50 5.55 10.96
C ASP A 364 26.10 6.39 9.73
N LYS A 365 25.49 5.75 8.71
CA LYS A 365 25.06 6.40 7.47
C LYS A 365 23.63 6.92 7.58
N LYS A 366 23.45 8.24 7.41
CA LYS A 366 22.12 8.85 7.19
C LYS A 366 21.63 8.48 5.79
N VAL A 367 20.61 7.64 5.72
CA VAL A 367 19.94 7.33 4.44
C VAL A 367 18.67 8.19 4.32
N PRO A 368 18.62 9.15 3.38
CA PRO A 368 17.42 9.94 3.16
C PRO A 368 16.30 9.07 2.60
N VAL A 369 15.09 9.30 3.11
CA VAL A 369 13.86 8.65 2.63
C VAL A 369 12.94 9.74 2.08
N PRO A 370 12.92 9.94 0.74
CA PRO A 370 12.05 10.91 0.09
C PRO A 370 10.59 10.74 0.49
N LEU A 371 9.93 11.85 0.80
CA LEU A 371 8.53 11.92 1.19
C LEU A 371 7.74 12.65 0.10
N LEU A 372 6.71 12.02 -0.44
CA LEU A 372 5.87 12.59 -1.49
C LEU A 372 4.42 12.68 -1.02
N VAL A 373 3.63 13.51 -1.70
CA VAL A 373 2.17 13.54 -1.56
C VAL A 373 1.48 13.15 -2.87
N LYS A 374 0.44 12.31 -2.80
CA LYS A 374 -0.37 11.90 -3.95
C LYS A 374 -1.72 12.62 -3.95
N ILE A 375 -1.98 13.41 -5.00
CA ILE A 375 -3.14 14.31 -5.08
C ILE A 375 -4.17 13.85 -6.12
N ALA A 376 -5.39 14.36 -6.00
CA ALA A 376 -6.49 14.09 -6.91
C ALA A 376 -6.37 14.97 -8.18
N PRO A 377 -6.87 14.50 -9.33
CA PRO A 377 -6.96 15.32 -10.54
C PRO A 377 -8.14 16.29 -10.52
N ASP A 378 -9.08 16.10 -9.59
CA ASP A 378 -10.35 16.84 -9.49
C ASP A 378 -10.22 18.11 -8.64
N LEU A 379 -9.24 18.95 -8.96
CA LEU A 379 -8.97 20.20 -8.25
C LEU A 379 -9.07 21.39 -9.22
N SER A 380 -9.53 22.52 -8.71
CA SER A 380 -9.49 23.79 -9.44
C SER A 380 -8.03 24.25 -9.64
N GLU A 381 -7.80 25.20 -10.54
CA GLU A 381 -6.47 25.74 -10.76
C GLU A 381 -5.89 26.44 -9.51
N GLU A 382 -6.75 27.14 -8.76
CA GLU A 382 -6.39 27.75 -7.47
C GLU A 382 -6.03 26.68 -6.43
N GLU A 383 -6.82 25.61 -6.33
CA GLU A 383 -6.55 24.49 -5.42
C GLU A 383 -5.23 23.78 -5.78
N LEU A 384 -4.91 23.66 -7.07
CA LEU A 384 -3.64 23.11 -7.54
C LEU A 384 -2.45 24.01 -7.16
N HIS A 385 -2.61 25.33 -7.27
CA HIS A 385 -1.59 26.29 -6.80
C HIS A 385 -1.40 26.20 -5.29
N ASP A 386 -2.49 26.08 -4.53
CA ASP A 386 -2.46 25.92 -3.09
C ASP A 386 -1.75 24.64 -2.63
N VAL A 387 -2.00 23.53 -3.34
CA VAL A 387 -1.28 22.26 -3.12
C VAL A 387 0.21 22.40 -3.40
N ALA A 388 0.58 23.06 -4.50
CA ALA A 388 1.98 23.28 -4.85
C ALA A 388 2.69 24.17 -3.81
N ASP A 389 2.04 25.25 -3.36
CA ASP A 389 2.54 26.14 -2.31
C ASP A 389 2.73 25.39 -0.97
N ALA A 390 1.76 24.56 -0.58
CA ALA A 390 1.87 23.74 0.62
C ALA A 390 3.04 22.74 0.51
N ALA A 391 3.18 22.07 -0.62
CA ALA A 391 4.28 21.12 -0.87
C ALA A 391 5.66 21.79 -0.73
N LEU A 392 5.83 22.99 -1.30
CA LEU A 392 7.09 23.75 -1.22
C LEU A 392 7.46 24.16 0.22
N LYS A 393 6.47 24.40 1.08
CA LYS A 393 6.68 24.86 2.46
C LYS A 393 6.85 23.74 3.48
N SER A 394 6.39 22.53 3.15
CA SER A 394 6.25 21.44 4.13
C SER A 394 7.49 20.55 4.28
N GLY A 395 8.56 20.80 3.53
CA GLY A 395 9.78 19.98 3.58
C GLY A 395 9.65 18.58 2.96
N ILE A 396 8.64 18.38 2.12
CA ILE A 396 8.50 17.15 1.32
C ILE A 396 9.35 17.23 0.04
N ASP A 397 9.61 16.08 -0.57
CA ASP A 397 10.59 15.92 -1.64
C ASP A 397 9.97 15.83 -3.04
N GLY A 398 8.65 15.59 -3.16
CA GLY A 398 8.00 15.47 -4.47
C GLY A 398 6.50 15.23 -4.42
N LEU A 399 5.88 15.10 -5.59
CA LEU A 399 4.44 14.85 -5.71
C LEU A 399 4.14 13.69 -6.65
N VAL A 400 2.99 13.04 -6.46
CA VAL A 400 2.41 12.09 -7.42
C VAL A 400 1.10 12.65 -7.94
N ILE A 401 1.04 12.91 -9.26
CA ILE A 401 -0.10 13.54 -9.94
C ILE A 401 -0.53 12.63 -11.09
N SER A 402 -1.58 11.83 -10.97
CA SER A 402 -2.69 11.95 -10.02
C SER A 402 -3.35 10.61 -9.68
N ASN A 403 -4.24 10.65 -8.69
CA ASN A 403 -5.15 9.56 -8.36
C ASN A 403 -6.35 9.49 -9.34
N THR A 404 -7.33 8.63 -9.07
CA THR A 404 -8.55 8.48 -9.89
C THR A 404 -9.45 9.72 -9.86
N THR A 405 -10.26 9.94 -10.90
CA THR A 405 -11.26 11.02 -10.97
C THR A 405 -12.63 10.55 -10.46
N ILE A 406 -13.41 11.43 -9.82
CA ILE A 406 -14.84 11.18 -9.57
C ILE A 406 -15.73 11.60 -10.74
N SER A 407 -15.20 12.38 -11.68
CA SER A 407 -15.93 12.83 -12.87
C SER A 407 -16.28 11.65 -13.78
N ARG A 408 -17.37 11.82 -14.54
CA ARG A 408 -17.82 10.87 -15.57
C ARG A 408 -17.93 11.62 -16.89
N PRO A 409 -16.85 11.67 -17.70
CA PRO A 409 -16.87 12.44 -18.93
C PRO A 409 -17.89 11.86 -19.91
N ALA A 410 -18.57 12.73 -20.66
CA ALA A 410 -19.57 12.32 -21.66
C ALA A 410 -18.97 11.49 -22.81
N SER A 411 -17.64 11.49 -22.94
CA SER A 411 -16.89 10.68 -23.90
C SER A 411 -16.78 9.19 -23.54
N LEU A 412 -17.27 8.77 -22.37
CA LEU A 412 -17.31 7.34 -22.00
C LEU A 412 -18.25 6.57 -22.94
N ARG A 413 -17.73 5.45 -23.47
CA ARG A 413 -18.45 4.59 -24.42
C ARG A 413 -19.23 3.48 -23.73
N SER A 414 -18.64 2.91 -22.68
CA SER A 414 -19.28 1.82 -21.94
C SER A 414 -20.63 2.27 -21.38
N SER A 415 -21.65 1.44 -21.49
CA SER A 415 -22.94 1.68 -20.84
C SER A 415 -23.01 1.01 -19.46
N GLU A 416 -22.32 -0.12 -19.31
CA GLU A 416 -22.24 -0.89 -18.07
C GLU A 416 -21.29 -0.20 -17.06
N HIS A 417 -21.68 -0.26 -15.78
CA HIS A 417 -20.91 0.24 -14.64
C HIS A 417 -20.53 1.73 -14.60
N VAL A 418 -20.82 2.53 -15.63
CA VAL A 418 -20.47 3.97 -15.64
C VAL A 418 -21.06 4.74 -14.45
N ARG A 419 -22.25 4.32 -14.00
CA ARG A 419 -22.95 4.91 -12.84
C ARG A 419 -22.47 4.38 -11.49
N GLU A 420 -21.52 3.45 -11.46
CA GLU A 420 -20.96 2.95 -10.21
C GLU A 420 -20.24 4.06 -9.45
N THR A 421 -20.39 4.04 -8.14
CA THR A 421 -19.67 4.97 -7.25
C THR A 421 -18.20 4.59 -7.15
N GLY A 422 -17.35 5.60 -6.94
CA GLY A 422 -15.91 5.45 -6.79
C GLY A 422 -15.12 6.20 -7.84
N GLY A 423 -13.81 5.97 -7.83
CA GLY A 423 -12.86 6.62 -8.73
C GLY A 423 -12.76 5.93 -10.08
N LEU A 424 -12.94 6.71 -11.16
CA LEU A 424 -12.64 6.35 -12.55
C LEU A 424 -11.13 6.48 -12.81
N SER A 425 -10.58 5.53 -13.56
CA SER A 425 -9.17 5.43 -13.96
C SER A 425 -9.06 4.88 -15.37
N GLY A 426 -7.87 5.02 -15.98
CA GLY A 426 -7.64 4.66 -17.37
C GLY A 426 -7.61 5.89 -18.29
N PRO A 427 -7.60 5.68 -19.61
CA PRO A 427 -7.45 6.75 -20.60
C PRO A 427 -8.36 7.98 -20.40
N PRO A 428 -9.64 7.84 -19.96
CA PRO A 428 -10.50 9.00 -19.71
C PRO A 428 -9.99 10.00 -18.66
N VAL A 429 -9.04 9.61 -17.81
CA VAL A 429 -8.47 10.51 -16.77
C VAL A 429 -7.29 11.32 -17.30
N LYS A 430 -6.65 10.89 -18.41
CA LYS A 430 -5.43 11.52 -18.95
C LYS A 430 -5.56 13.05 -19.11
N PRO A 431 -6.66 13.60 -19.68
CA PRO A 431 -6.87 15.05 -19.75
C PRO A 431 -6.71 15.79 -18.43
N LEU A 432 -7.40 15.33 -17.39
CA LEU A 432 -7.38 15.95 -16.06
C LEU A 432 -6.00 15.80 -15.41
N ALA A 433 -5.37 14.64 -15.55
CA ALA A 433 -4.04 14.38 -15.02
C ALA A 433 -2.98 15.29 -15.65
N LEU A 434 -2.99 15.47 -16.99
CA LEU A 434 -2.05 16.35 -17.69
C LEU A 434 -2.26 17.83 -17.33
N LYS A 435 -3.51 18.28 -17.18
CA LYS A 435 -3.81 19.64 -16.71
C LYS A 435 -3.26 19.86 -15.31
N ALA A 436 -3.61 18.98 -14.35
CA ALA A 436 -3.12 19.08 -12.98
C ALA A 436 -1.59 19.06 -12.90
N LEU A 437 -0.96 18.14 -13.63
CA LEU A 437 0.50 18.02 -13.72
C LEU A 437 1.14 19.31 -14.25
N THR A 438 0.64 19.85 -15.36
CA THR A 438 1.20 21.04 -15.99
C THR A 438 1.05 22.27 -15.10
N THR A 439 -0.11 22.46 -14.48
CA THR A 439 -0.37 23.57 -13.55
C THR A 439 0.58 23.51 -12.36
N VAL A 440 0.68 22.34 -11.71
CA VAL A 440 1.55 22.18 -10.54
C VAL A 440 3.03 22.29 -10.93
N HIS A 441 3.46 21.68 -12.03
CA HIS A 441 4.84 21.76 -12.52
C HIS A 441 5.28 23.21 -12.73
N LYS A 442 4.44 24.03 -13.37
CA LYS A 442 4.71 25.46 -13.56
C LYS A 442 4.86 26.19 -12.22
N ARG A 443 3.97 25.92 -11.26
CA ARG A 443 4.00 26.55 -9.93
C ARG A 443 5.22 26.13 -9.09
N LEU A 444 5.71 24.91 -9.27
CA LEU A 444 6.89 24.40 -8.55
C LEU A 444 8.21 24.91 -9.11
N GLU A 445 8.26 25.39 -10.35
CA GLU A 445 9.47 25.93 -11.00
C GLU A 445 10.66 24.95 -10.95
N GLY A 446 10.39 23.65 -11.06
CA GLY A 446 11.40 22.59 -11.01
C GLY A 446 12.01 22.31 -9.63
N LYS A 447 11.52 22.95 -8.55
CA LYS A 447 12.06 22.75 -7.19
C LYS A 447 11.77 21.37 -6.60
N LEU A 448 10.64 20.77 -6.98
CA LEU A 448 10.24 19.42 -6.57
C LEU A 448 9.91 18.57 -7.80
N PRO A 449 10.47 17.34 -7.94
CA PRO A 449 10.09 16.41 -9.00
C PRO A 449 8.64 15.93 -8.83
N ILE A 450 8.01 15.61 -9.96
CA ILE A 450 6.65 15.06 -10.01
C ILE A 450 6.67 13.69 -10.68
N ILE A 451 5.99 12.72 -10.08
CA ILE A 451 5.67 11.44 -10.70
C ILE A 451 4.27 11.55 -11.32
N GLY A 452 4.18 11.38 -12.63
CA GLY A 452 2.94 11.44 -13.41
C GLY A 452 2.15 10.14 -13.39
N CYS A 453 0.84 10.20 -13.17
CA CYS A 453 -0.04 9.03 -13.14
C CYS A 453 -1.43 9.40 -13.67
N GLY A 454 -1.99 8.58 -14.57
CA GLY A 454 -3.37 8.74 -15.03
C GLY A 454 -3.53 8.51 -16.53
N GLY A 455 -4.07 7.35 -16.90
CA GLY A 455 -4.48 7.06 -18.27
C GLY A 455 -3.36 6.83 -19.28
N ILE A 456 -2.11 6.64 -18.83
CA ILE A 456 -0.97 6.31 -19.67
C ILE A 456 -1.10 4.87 -20.19
N ALA A 457 -1.14 4.70 -21.51
CA ALA A 457 -1.37 3.39 -22.15
C ALA A 457 -0.31 3.00 -23.19
N ASN A 458 0.53 3.93 -23.65
CA ASN A 458 1.54 3.73 -24.69
C ASN A 458 2.73 4.71 -24.51
N GLY A 459 3.76 4.59 -25.35
CA GLY A 459 4.96 5.44 -25.32
C GLY A 459 4.67 6.93 -25.60
N GLN A 460 3.68 7.24 -26.44
CA GLN A 460 3.29 8.63 -26.72
C GLN A 460 2.67 9.29 -25.48
N ASP A 461 1.79 8.60 -24.77
CA ASP A 461 1.23 9.10 -23.52
C ASP A 461 2.35 9.35 -22.48
N ALA A 462 3.35 8.47 -22.42
CA ALA A 462 4.49 8.65 -21.52
C ALA A 462 5.33 9.89 -21.89
N LEU A 463 5.55 10.12 -23.18
CA LEU A 463 6.20 11.32 -23.69
C LEU A 463 5.39 12.58 -23.38
N ASP A 464 4.07 12.55 -23.53
CA ASP A 464 3.17 13.66 -23.19
C ASP A 464 3.34 14.06 -21.71
N PHE A 465 3.36 13.08 -20.81
CA PHE A 465 3.57 13.30 -19.38
C PHE A 465 4.97 13.85 -19.08
N ALA A 466 6.01 13.36 -19.76
CA ALA A 466 7.36 13.90 -19.62
C ALA A 466 7.38 15.38 -19.99
N LYS A 467 6.86 15.72 -21.18
CA LYS A 467 6.78 17.10 -21.68
C LYS A 467 5.95 18.01 -20.78
N ALA A 468 4.92 17.48 -20.12
CA ALA A 468 4.11 18.18 -19.13
C ALA A 468 4.84 18.44 -17.79
N GLY A 469 5.99 17.80 -17.55
CA GLY A 469 6.83 18.04 -16.37
C GLY A 469 7.02 16.84 -15.45
N ALA A 470 6.55 15.65 -15.82
CA ALA A 470 6.75 14.45 -15.01
C ALA A 470 8.20 13.94 -15.13
N SER A 471 8.91 13.87 -14.01
CA SER A 471 10.27 13.31 -13.93
C SER A 471 10.28 11.78 -14.06
N ALA A 472 9.14 11.15 -13.76
CA ALA A 472 8.85 9.72 -13.93
C ALA A 472 7.34 9.50 -14.04
N ILE A 473 6.90 8.31 -14.44
CA ILE A 473 5.48 7.99 -14.63
C ILE A 473 5.06 6.67 -13.98
N GLU A 474 3.78 6.52 -13.66
CA GLU A 474 3.20 5.29 -13.13
C GLU A 474 2.10 4.72 -14.04
N LEU A 475 2.10 3.39 -14.16
CA LEU A 475 1.07 2.61 -14.84
C LEU A 475 0.17 1.89 -13.84
N TYR A 476 -1.10 1.72 -14.20
CA TYR A 476 -2.04 0.85 -13.47
C TYR A 476 -3.04 0.22 -14.43
N THR A 477 -3.98 1.03 -14.95
CA THR A 477 -5.15 0.50 -15.68
C THR A 477 -4.74 -0.17 -16.97
N SER A 478 -3.83 0.44 -17.72
CA SER A 478 -3.26 -0.14 -18.93
C SER A 478 -2.56 -1.47 -18.66
N PHE A 479 -1.85 -1.60 -17.53
CA PHE A 479 -1.21 -2.87 -17.13
C PHE A 479 -2.24 -3.98 -16.89
N GLY A 480 -3.34 -3.68 -16.20
CA GLY A 480 -4.46 -4.61 -16.03
C GLY A 480 -5.16 -5.00 -17.35
N TYR A 481 -5.11 -4.14 -18.37
CA TYR A 481 -5.74 -4.38 -19.67
C TYR A 481 -4.83 -5.01 -20.73
N GLN A 482 -3.52 -4.82 -20.63
CA GLN A 482 -2.53 -5.23 -21.63
C GLN A 482 -1.54 -6.31 -21.13
N GLY A 483 -1.54 -6.57 -19.83
CA GLY A 483 -0.76 -7.64 -19.20
C GLY A 483 0.72 -7.34 -19.03
N VAL A 484 1.45 -8.37 -18.61
CA VAL A 484 2.84 -8.30 -18.08
C VAL A 484 3.88 -7.76 -19.06
N GLY A 485 3.62 -7.81 -20.37
CA GLY A 485 4.53 -7.27 -21.38
C GLY A 485 4.41 -5.78 -21.64
N LEU A 486 3.46 -5.08 -21.00
CA LEU A 486 3.28 -3.65 -21.18
C LEU A 486 4.53 -2.82 -20.84
N PRO A 487 5.23 -3.05 -19.70
CA PRO A 487 6.36 -2.19 -19.31
C PRO A 487 7.47 -2.19 -20.38
N ARG A 488 7.85 -3.36 -20.91
CA ARG A 488 8.83 -3.45 -21.99
C ARG A 488 8.34 -2.80 -23.28
N ARG A 489 7.10 -3.06 -23.72
CA ARG A 489 6.57 -2.43 -24.95
C ARG A 489 6.54 -0.90 -24.85
N LEU A 490 6.13 -0.37 -23.71
CA LEU A 490 6.08 1.06 -23.48
C LEU A 490 7.49 1.67 -23.48
N LYS A 491 8.49 0.99 -22.92
CA LYS A 491 9.91 1.37 -23.03
C LYS A 491 10.37 1.39 -24.49
N ASP A 492 10.10 0.33 -25.24
CA ASP A 492 10.51 0.21 -26.64
C ASP A 492 9.91 1.35 -27.48
N GLU A 493 8.60 1.61 -27.36
CA GLU A 493 7.91 2.73 -28.02
C GLU A 493 8.49 4.10 -27.61
N LEU A 494 8.75 4.30 -26.32
CA LEU A 494 9.29 5.56 -25.80
C LEU A 494 10.73 5.80 -26.29
N VAL A 495 11.56 4.76 -26.40
CA VAL A 495 12.91 4.85 -26.95
C VAL A 495 12.88 5.30 -28.40
N GLU A 496 11.98 4.73 -29.21
CA GLU A 496 11.82 5.13 -30.61
C GLU A 496 11.45 6.62 -30.72
N LEU A 497 10.48 7.08 -29.92
CA LEU A 497 10.06 8.48 -29.91
C LEU A 497 11.18 9.44 -29.46
N LEU A 498 11.89 9.10 -28.38
CA LEU A 498 12.99 9.91 -27.86
C LEU A 498 14.16 10.01 -28.85
N LYS A 499 14.52 8.89 -29.49
CA LYS A 499 15.55 8.86 -30.54
C LYS A 499 15.13 9.65 -31.77
N ALA A 500 13.86 9.60 -32.16
CA ALA A 500 13.33 10.43 -33.25
C ALA A 500 13.43 11.93 -32.95
N GLU A 501 13.28 12.34 -31.68
CA GLU A 501 13.52 13.73 -31.24
C GLU A 501 15.00 14.07 -31.00
N GLY A 502 15.90 13.09 -31.04
CA GLY A 502 17.31 13.27 -30.68
C GLY A 502 17.53 13.69 -29.23
N LYS A 503 16.61 13.32 -28.32
CA LYS A 503 16.61 13.71 -26.91
C LYS A 503 16.54 12.50 -25.99
N THR A 504 17.06 12.65 -24.78
CA THR A 504 16.86 11.73 -23.67
C THR A 504 15.57 12.06 -22.90
N TRP A 505 15.09 11.13 -22.08
CA TRP A 505 13.99 11.38 -21.14
C TRP A 505 14.23 12.65 -20.33
N LYS A 506 15.42 12.79 -19.70
CA LYS A 506 15.79 13.96 -18.90
C LYS A 506 15.65 15.29 -19.67
N GLN A 507 15.92 15.29 -20.98
CA GLN A 507 15.86 16.50 -21.81
C GLN A 507 14.46 16.87 -22.27
N VAL A 508 13.52 15.92 -22.31
CA VAL A 508 12.11 16.22 -22.67
C VAL A 508 11.26 16.59 -21.46
N VAL A 509 11.71 16.29 -20.24
CA VAL A 509 10.97 16.66 -19.02
C VAL A 509 10.73 18.17 -18.97
N GLY A 510 9.46 18.57 -18.92
CA GLY A 510 9.06 19.97 -18.83
C GLY A 510 9.30 20.79 -20.10
N SER A 511 9.57 20.16 -21.25
CA SER A 511 9.77 20.90 -22.51
C SER A 511 8.51 21.57 -23.06
N GLY A 512 7.36 21.34 -22.43
CA GLY A 512 6.07 21.91 -22.79
C GLY A 512 5.23 20.99 -23.68
N ILE A 513 3.93 21.00 -23.43
CA ILE A 513 2.90 20.31 -24.21
C ILE A 513 1.76 21.30 -24.50
N ASP A 514 1.19 21.22 -25.69
CA ASP A 514 0.00 21.98 -26.04
C ASP A 514 -1.26 21.22 -25.58
N LEU A 515 -1.96 21.78 -24.59
CA LEU A 515 -3.21 21.24 -24.06
C LEU A 515 -4.45 21.97 -24.61
N SER A 516 -4.30 22.92 -25.54
CA SER A 516 -5.40 23.74 -26.07
C SER A 516 -6.51 22.92 -26.73
N SER A 517 -6.17 21.76 -27.29
CA SER A 517 -7.11 20.82 -27.90
C SER A 517 -7.87 19.95 -26.91
N ILE A 518 -7.46 19.94 -25.63
CA ILE A 518 -8.04 19.09 -24.59
C ILE A 518 -9.18 19.85 -23.90
N SER A 519 -10.42 19.61 -24.37
CA SER A 519 -11.62 20.10 -23.70
C SER A 519 -11.88 19.28 -22.43
N ILE A 520 -11.75 19.94 -21.28
CA ILE A 520 -12.07 19.37 -19.97
C ILE A 520 -13.36 20.05 -19.51
N ALA A 521 -14.45 19.29 -19.43
CA ALA A 521 -15.63 19.75 -18.71
C ALA A 521 -15.21 20.09 -17.28
N ALA A 522 -15.49 21.31 -16.83
CA ALA A 522 -15.24 21.70 -15.45
C ALA A 522 -15.87 20.65 -14.52
N PRO A 523 -15.16 20.16 -13.49
CA PRO A 523 -15.74 19.21 -12.56
C PRO A 523 -17.02 19.81 -11.98
N ASN A 524 -18.13 19.10 -12.21
CA ASN A 524 -19.50 19.39 -11.79
C ASN A 524 -19.66 20.63 -10.90
N ALA A 525 -20.03 21.78 -11.47
CA ALA A 525 -20.53 22.91 -10.70
C ALA A 525 -21.78 22.54 -9.85
N GLU A 526 -22.44 21.43 -10.17
CA GLU A 526 -23.68 20.96 -9.52
C GLU A 526 -23.48 19.83 -8.51
N THR A 527 -22.28 19.25 -8.38
CA THR A 527 -22.01 18.24 -7.34
C THR A 527 -20.88 18.74 -6.45
N PRO A 528 -21.17 19.19 -5.21
CA PRO A 528 -20.14 19.75 -4.35
C PRO A 528 -19.00 18.74 -4.19
N THR A 529 -17.78 19.15 -4.54
CA THR A 529 -16.53 18.41 -4.27
C THR A 529 -16.26 18.20 -2.77
N GLY A 530 -17.19 18.58 -1.90
CA GLY A 530 -16.96 18.72 -0.45
C GLY A 530 -15.90 19.77 -0.14
N LEU A 531 -15.54 20.62 -1.11
CA LEU A 531 -14.54 21.68 -1.00
C LEU A 531 -15.18 23.08 -1.06
N HIS A 532 -16.48 23.18 -1.40
CA HIS A 532 -17.19 24.47 -1.38
C HIS A 532 -17.55 24.92 0.06
N PRO A 533 -17.42 26.22 0.39
CA PRO A 533 -17.73 26.76 1.72
C PRO A 533 -19.22 26.72 2.13
N GLY A 534 -20.10 26.13 1.31
CA GLY A 534 -21.53 26.41 1.35
C GLY A 534 -22.40 25.52 2.24
N SER A 535 -21.93 24.38 2.75
CA SER A 535 -22.79 23.51 3.56
C SER A 535 -22.03 22.47 4.41
N ASP A 536 -21.09 22.89 5.24
CA ASP A 536 -20.36 21.96 6.12
C ASP A 536 -20.66 22.24 7.59
N ALA A 537 -21.58 21.45 8.18
CA ALA A 537 -21.62 21.21 9.62
C ALA A 537 -20.28 20.68 10.18
N ALA A 538 -19.34 20.29 9.29
CA ALA A 538 -17.96 19.98 9.60
C ALA A 538 -17.09 21.23 9.79
N PHE A 539 -17.30 22.32 9.04
CA PHE A 539 -16.62 23.60 9.27
C PHE A 539 -17.08 24.22 10.59
N GLU A 540 -18.38 24.17 10.88
CA GLU A 540 -18.90 24.55 12.20
C GLU A 540 -18.35 23.65 13.33
N LYS A 541 -18.06 22.37 13.05
CA LYS A 541 -17.40 21.46 14.01
C LYS A 541 -15.90 21.73 14.17
N SER A 542 -15.17 22.06 13.12
CA SER A 542 -13.76 22.45 13.23
C SER A 542 -13.64 23.80 13.94
N VAL A 543 -14.53 24.77 13.64
CA VAL A 543 -14.67 26.02 14.41
C VAL A 543 -15.09 25.73 15.87
N ALA A 544 -15.99 24.78 16.11
CA ALA A 544 -16.36 24.37 17.47
C ALA A 544 -15.23 23.65 18.21
N SER A 545 -14.35 22.92 17.51
CA SER A 545 -13.18 22.24 18.08
C SER A 545 -12.06 23.21 18.42
N VAL A 546 -11.82 24.20 17.56
CA VAL A 546 -10.93 25.34 17.83
C VAL A 546 -11.47 26.17 18.99
N LYS A 547 -12.79 26.34 19.07
CA LYS A 547 -13.46 26.97 20.21
C LYS A 547 -13.32 26.14 21.50
N LEU A 548 -13.40 24.82 21.43
CA LEU A 548 -13.18 23.90 22.58
C LEU A 548 -11.72 23.88 23.05
N GLU A 549 -10.75 24.00 22.15
CA GLU A 549 -9.34 24.17 22.50
C GLU A 549 -9.07 25.55 23.11
N LEU A 550 -9.71 26.60 22.59
CA LEU A 550 -9.64 27.95 23.13
C LEU A 550 -10.32 28.05 24.51
N ASP A 551 -11.41 27.32 24.72
CA ASP A 551 -12.12 27.19 25.99
C ASP A 551 -11.32 26.32 26.99
N GLY A 552 -10.62 25.28 26.53
CA GLY A 552 -9.67 24.51 27.35
C GLY A 552 -8.41 25.30 27.73
N LEU A 553 -7.97 26.23 26.87
CA LEU A 553 -6.97 27.24 27.21
C LEU A 553 -7.50 28.23 28.25
N ARG A 554 -8.75 28.71 28.13
CA ARG A 554 -9.41 29.56 29.15
C ARG A 554 -9.53 28.87 30.51
N GLU A 555 -9.83 27.58 30.54
CA GLU A 555 -9.89 26.79 31.78
C GLU A 555 -8.51 26.65 32.44
N LYS A 556 -7.45 26.41 31.64
CA LYS A 556 -6.06 26.38 32.11
C LYS A 556 -5.57 27.73 32.65
N PHE A 557 -6.13 28.84 32.16
CA PHE A 557 -5.85 30.19 32.65
C PHE A 557 -6.85 30.69 33.70
N GLY A 558 -7.75 29.82 34.21
CA GLY A 558 -8.65 30.13 35.34
C GLY A 558 -9.82 31.06 35.01
N LEU A 559 -10.20 31.23 33.74
CA LEU A 559 -11.27 32.11 33.29
C LEU A 559 -12.63 31.40 33.25
N ASN A 560 -13.13 30.94 34.41
CA ASN A 560 -14.44 30.29 34.52
C ASN A 560 -15.53 31.28 34.99
N GLN A 561 -16.16 31.99 34.03
CA GLN A 561 -17.48 32.57 34.22
C GLN A 561 -18.40 32.23 33.05
N THR A 562 -19.58 31.69 33.35
CA THR A 562 -20.61 31.33 32.37
C THR A 562 -21.23 32.60 31.78
N LEU A 563 -21.11 32.80 30.48
CA LEU A 563 -21.62 33.98 29.77
C LEU A 563 -23.16 33.92 29.63
N THR A 564 -23.88 34.68 30.45
CA THR A 564 -25.29 34.99 30.21
C THR A 564 -25.42 36.13 29.19
N LYS A 565 -26.61 36.27 28.58
CA LYS A 565 -26.89 37.29 27.56
C LYS A 565 -26.68 38.72 28.09
N GLU A 566 -26.85 38.92 29.40
CA GLU A 566 -26.55 40.19 30.09
C GLU A 566 -25.04 40.44 30.28
N ASN A 567 -24.22 39.40 30.49
CA ASN A 567 -22.76 39.52 30.59
C ASN A 567 -22.07 39.70 29.23
N LEU A 568 -22.71 39.27 28.14
CA LEU A 568 -22.20 39.52 26.78
C LEU A 568 -22.30 41.01 26.38
N GLN A 569 -23.23 41.78 26.96
CA GLN A 569 -23.37 43.20 26.67
C GLN A 569 -22.31 44.09 27.34
N SER A 570 -21.64 43.61 28.40
CA SER A 570 -20.57 44.34 29.09
C SER A 570 -19.17 44.07 28.55
N PHE A 571 -18.97 42.98 27.78
CA PHE A 571 -17.72 42.66 27.07
C PHE A 571 -17.64 43.24 25.66
N LEU A 572 -18.76 43.75 25.13
CA LEU A 572 -18.73 44.54 23.90
C LEU A 572 -18.23 45.95 24.26
N PRO A 573 -17.21 46.49 23.57
CA PRO A 573 -16.79 47.87 23.80
C PRO A 573 -18.00 48.79 23.61
N THR A 574 -18.21 49.70 24.57
CA THR A 574 -19.19 50.78 24.42
C THR A 574 -18.88 51.53 23.14
N ARG A 575 -19.79 51.42 22.18
CA ARG A 575 -19.71 52.02 20.85
C ARG A 575 -19.44 53.52 21.01
N GLU A 576 -18.20 53.94 20.76
CA GLU A 576 -17.93 55.35 20.47
C GLU A 576 -18.72 55.70 19.21
N SER A 577 -19.38 56.85 19.26
CA SER A 577 -20.28 57.35 18.23
C SER A 577 -19.66 57.28 16.83
N ASP A 578 -20.44 56.69 15.91
CA ASP A 578 -20.22 56.32 14.48
C ASP A 578 -19.59 57.41 13.54
N ALA A 579 -18.58 58.18 13.94
CA ALA A 579 -17.90 59.14 13.05
C ALA A 579 -16.46 58.70 12.69
N SER A 580 -15.65 58.32 13.68
CA SER A 580 -14.24 57.95 13.47
C SER A 580 -14.04 56.62 12.73
N TYR A 581 -14.98 55.68 12.89
CA TYR A 581 -14.94 54.37 12.23
C TYR A 581 -15.21 54.47 10.73
N TYR A 582 -16.16 55.33 10.33
CA TYR A 582 -16.43 55.58 8.92
C TYR A 582 -15.35 56.44 8.27
N ASP A 583 -14.74 57.37 8.99
CA ASP A 583 -13.54 58.10 8.53
C ASP A 583 -12.35 57.16 8.30
N LEU A 584 -12.13 56.17 9.16
CA LEU A 584 -11.05 55.18 8.99
C LEU A 584 -11.29 54.28 7.78
N ILE A 585 -12.55 53.86 7.56
CA ILE A 585 -12.95 53.08 6.39
C ILE A 585 -12.83 53.92 5.12
N GLN A 586 -13.17 55.20 5.17
CA GLN A 586 -13.06 56.11 4.02
C GLN A 586 -11.59 56.44 3.70
N GLN A 587 -10.73 56.59 4.71
CA GLN A 587 -9.27 56.71 4.54
C GLN A 587 -8.65 55.42 3.99
N ALA A 588 -9.11 54.25 4.44
CA ALA A 588 -8.67 52.95 3.92
C ALA A 588 -9.13 52.75 2.46
N HIS A 589 -10.36 53.14 2.11
CA HIS A 589 -10.85 53.08 0.73
C HIS A 589 -10.15 54.10 -0.19
N SER A 590 -9.82 55.29 0.31
CA SER A 590 -9.02 56.28 -0.41
C SER A 590 -7.58 55.81 -0.62
N ALA A 591 -6.97 55.17 0.38
CA ALA A 591 -5.64 54.56 0.28
C ALA A 591 -5.59 53.34 -0.66
N LEU A 592 -6.75 52.71 -0.91
CA LEU A 592 -6.90 51.55 -1.80
C LEU A 592 -7.50 51.90 -3.18
N GLY A 593 -7.86 53.17 -3.42
CA GLY A 593 -8.34 53.65 -4.73
C GLY A 593 -9.72 53.15 -5.15
N LEU A 594 -10.58 52.77 -4.21
CA LEU A 594 -11.90 52.19 -4.49
C LEU A 594 -13.01 53.20 -4.14
N GLU A 595 -13.61 53.86 -5.13
CA GLU A 595 -14.81 54.69 -4.94
C GLU A 595 -16.06 54.02 -5.56
N PHE A 596 -17.14 53.93 -4.79
CA PHE A 596 -18.50 53.74 -5.31
C PHE A 596 -19.50 54.65 -4.59
N ALA A 597 -20.45 55.17 -5.38
CA ALA A 597 -21.35 56.28 -5.06
C ALA A 597 -22.43 55.94 -4.02
N ALA A 598 -22.76 56.97 -3.22
CA ALA A 598 -23.70 56.97 -2.11
C ALA A 598 -25.17 56.69 -2.50
N GLY A 599 -25.89 55.97 -1.64
CA GLY A 599 -27.34 55.78 -1.78
C GLY A 599 -28.00 55.09 -0.57
N GLU A 600 -28.61 55.93 0.28
CA GLU A 600 -29.72 55.64 1.21
C GLU A 600 -29.45 55.25 2.68
N LYS A 601 -30.19 55.96 3.53
CA LYS A 601 -30.07 56.19 4.97
C LYS A 601 -31.00 55.27 5.76
N THR A 602 -30.77 55.07 7.05
CA THR A 602 -31.84 55.25 8.06
C THR A 602 -31.29 55.45 9.47
N SER A 603 -31.82 56.50 10.07
CA SER A 603 -31.63 57.05 11.42
C SER A 603 -32.35 56.25 12.51
N LEU A 604 -31.85 56.27 13.76
CA LEU A 604 -32.57 56.80 14.93
C LEU A 604 -31.73 56.72 16.23
N SER A 605 -31.96 57.73 17.07
CA SER A 605 -31.18 58.27 18.19
C SER A 605 -31.30 57.54 19.54
N ALA A 606 -30.26 57.65 20.37
CA ALA A 606 -30.19 57.19 21.76
C ALA A 606 -30.84 58.15 22.78
N PRO A 607 -31.25 57.68 23.97
CA PRO A 607 -31.45 58.51 25.15
C PRO A 607 -30.34 58.36 26.19
N SER A 608 -30.05 59.47 26.88
CA SER A 608 -29.09 59.66 27.95
C SER A 608 -29.67 59.36 29.35
N SER A 609 -28.82 59.02 30.33
CA SER A 609 -28.56 59.84 31.54
C SER A 609 -28.01 59.05 32.76
N THR A 610 -26.92 59.61 33.32
CA THR A 610 -26.60 59.89 34.75
C THR A 610 -26.98 58.93 35.91
N ALA A 611 -25.97 58.41 36.63
CA ALA A 611 -25.97 58.23 38.11
C ALA A 611 -24.53 57.96 38.69
N PRO A 612 -24.23 58.34 39.96
CA PRO A 612 -22.87 58.37 40.56
C PRO A 612 -22.46 57.06 41.29
N PRO A 613 -21.17 56.87 41.71
CA PRO A 613 -20.65 55.55 42.08
C PRO A 613 -21.00 55.14 43.53
N LYS A 614 -21.27 53.85 43.75
CA LYS A 614 -21.46 53.23 45.08
C LYS A 614 -20.28 52.30 45.43
N GLN A 615 -19.90 52.30 46.71
CA GLN A 615 -18.90 51.42 47.33
C GLN A 615 -19.40 49.97 47.45
N ASP A 616 -18.55 49.00 47.11
CA ASP A 616 -18.87 47.57 47.10
C ASP A 616 -18.79 46.90 48.48
N LYS A 617 -19.71 45.95 48.73
CA LYS A 617 -19.72 45.07 49.90
C LYS A 617 -18.96 43.76 49.61
N PRO A 618 -18.29 43.16 50.62
CA PRO A 618 -17.54 41.92 50.44
C PRO A 618 -18.45 40.75 50.07
N THR A 619 -17.97 39.95 49.14
CA THR A 619 -18.69 38.87 48.46
C THR A 619 -18.88 37.64 49.35
N ALA A 620 -19.85 36.81 48.99
CA ALA A 620 -20.17 35.59 49.74
C ALA A 620 -18.99 34.58 49.79
N GLY A 621 -18.12 34.58 48.78
CA GLY A 621 -16.90 33.77 48.76
C GLY A 621 -15.86 34.24 49.77
N GLU A 622 -15.67 35.55 49.91
CA GLU A 622 -14.75 36.14 50.89
C GLU A 622 -15.20 35.87 52.33
N LYS A 623 -16.52 35.83 52.57
CA LYS A 623 -17.09 35.43 53.87
C LYS A 623 -16.95 33.93 54.16
N GLN A 624 -16.92 33.09 53.14
CA GLN A 624 -16.75 31.64 53.30
C GLN A 624 -15.27 31.24 53.50
N VAL A 625 -14.34 31.93 52.85
CA VAL A 625 -12.89 31.74 53.05
C VAL A 625 -12.47 32.21 54.44
N ALA A 626 -12.97 33.35 54.90
CA ALA A 626 -12.74 33.81 56.27
C ALA A 626 -13.26 32.80 57.32
N LYS A 627 -14.44 32.22 57.10
CA LYS A 627 -15.04 31.23 57.99
C LYS A 627 -14.33 29.86 57.96
N ALA A 628 -13.76 29.47 56.82
CA ALA A 628 -12.96 28.25 56.70
C ALA A 628 -11.59 28.37 57.38
N GLN A 629 -10.97 29.56 57.31
CA GLN A 629 -9.71 29.85 58.01
C GLN A 629 -9.90 29.91 59.54
N GLU A 630 -11.06 30.37 60.00
CA GLU A 630 -11.44 30.40 61.42
C GLU A 630 -11.65 28.98 61.99
N LEU A 631 -12.18 28.04 61.19
CA LEU A 631 -12.41 26.64 61.60
C LEU A 631 -11.14 25.77 61.59
N LEU A 632 -10.12 26.14 60.81
CA LEU A 632 -8.83 25.44 60.76
C LEU A 632 -7.95 25.67 61.99
N HIS A 633 -8.24 26.71 62.78
CA HIS A 633 -7.50 27.05 64.00
C HIS A 633 -8.27 26.68 65.28
N ASP A 634 -9.42 25.99 65.18
CA ASP A 634 -10.18 25.53 66.34
C ASP A 634 -9.48 24.32 67.00
N PRO A 635 -9.01 24.43 68.27
CA PRO A 635 -8.32 23.35 68.96
C PRO A 635 -9.17 22.09 69.22
N LYS A 636 -10.46 22.08 68.87
CA LYS A 636 -11.39 20.98 69.11
C LYS A 636 -11.60 20.03 67.92
N VAL A 637 -10.92 20.21 66.79
CA VAL A 637 -11.05 19.31 65.62
C VAL A 637 -10.00 18.18 65.67
N PRO A 638 -10.39 16.90 65.85
CA PRO A 638 -9.43 15.80 65.93
C PRO A 638 -8.87 15.42 64.55
N ASN A 639 -7.57 15.12 64.51
CA ASN A 639 -6.84 14.67 63.32
C ASN A 639 -7.37 13.30 62.85
N VAL A 640 -8.11 13.27 61.74
CA VAL A 640 -8.59 12.02 61.14
C VAL A 640 -7.62 11.58 60.05
N ASN A 641 -6.96 10.44 60.27
CA ASN A 641 -6.20 9.72 59.26
C ASN A 641 -7.19 8.85 58.47
N VAL A 642 -7.35 9.10 57.16
CA VAL A 642 -8.35 8.41 56.34
C VAL A 642 -7.70 7.25 55.59
N ASP A 643 -8.05 6.03 55.99
CA ASP A 643 -7.68 4.78 55.32
C ASP A 643 -8.68 4.49 54.19
N LEU A 644 -8.18 4.35 52.95
CA LEU A 644 -9.02 4.25 51.75
C LEU A 644 -9.37 2.78 51.44
N LYS A 645 -10.68 2.49 51.47
CA LYS A 645 -11.25 1.16 51.22
C LYS A 645 -11.04 0.66 49.78
N GLU A 646 -10.91 -0.66 49.70
CA GLU A 646 -10.49 -1.55 48.60
C GLU A 646 -11.12 -1.33 47.20
N LYS A 647 -12.28 -0.67 47.09
CA LYS A 647 -12.92 -0.38 45.79
C LYS A 647 -12.25 0.77 45.01
N THR A 648 -11.55 1.67 45.67
CA THR A 648 -10.83 2.79 45.02
C THR A 648 -9.50 2.34 44.41
N ARG A 649 -9.01 1.15 44.78
CA ARG A 649 -7.78 0.53 44.25
C ARG A 649 -7.96 -0.10 42.85
N LYS A 650 -9.21 -0.23 42.37
CA LYS A 650 -9.54 -0.81 41.05
C LYS A 650 -9.51 0.20 39.89
N VAL A 651 -9.49 1.50 40.19
CA VAL A 651 -9.56 2.56 39.15
C VAL A 651 -8.18 3.15 38.85
N PHE A 652 -7.22 3.01 39.77
CA PHE A 652 -5.85 3.48 39.58
C PHE A 652 -4.85 2.47 40.14
N GLY A 653 -4.26 1.64 39.27
CA GLY A 653 -3.03 0.89 39.58
C GLY A 653 -2.97 -0.56 39.10
N GLU A 654 -2.91 -0.79 37.79
CA GLU A 654 -2.35 -2.05 37.27
C GLU A 654 -0.82 -1.98 37.41
N THR A 655 -0.28 -2.71 38.38
CA THR A 655 1.16 -2.84 38.57
C THR A 655 1.76 -3.69 37.45
N THR A 656 3.02 -3.40 37.10
CA THR A 656 3.83 -4.09 36.07
C THR A 656 3.85 -5.62 36.22
N GLN A 657 3.61 -6.14 37.42
CA GLN A 657 3.48 -7.58 37.67
C GLN A 657 2.20 -8.20 37.07
N GLY A 658 1.08 -7.46 37.05
CA GLY A 658 -0.18 -7.94 36.46
C GLY A 658 -0.06 -8.15 34.95
N LYS A 659 0.57 -7.20 34.25
CA LYS A 659 0.85 -7.31 32.81
C LYS A 659 1.84 -8.44 32.48
N VAL A 660 2.76 -8.75 33.39
CA VAL A 660 3.69 -9.88 33.23
C VAL A 660 3.00 -11.22 33.47
N LEU A 661 2.04 -11.30 34.40
CA LEU A 661 1.24 -12.52 34.62
C LEU A 661 0.28 -12.77 33.46
N GLU A 662 -0.39 -11.73 32.97
CA GLU A 662 -1.29 -11.80 31.82
C GLU A 662 -0.52 -12.15 30.53
N ALA A 663 0.68 -11.61 30.33
CA ALA A 663 1.55 -12.01 29.23
C ALA A 663 2.02 -13.47 29.35
N LYS A 664 2.23 -13.98 30.57
CA LYS A 664 2.58 -15.39 30.82
C LYS A 664 1.39 -16.34 30.60
N GLU A 665 0.18 -15.97 31.02
CA GLU A 665 -1.04 -16.74 30.75
C GLU A 665 -1.40 -16.72 29.25
N ASN A 666 -1.25 -15.58 28.58
CA ASN A 666 -1.47 -15.48 27.14
C ASN A 666 -0.40 -16.23 26.32
N ALA A 667 0.81 -16.39 26.84
CA ALA A 667 1.84 -17.25 26.24
C ALA A 667 1.56 -18.74 26.48
N ALA A 668 1.02 -19.11 27.65
CA ALA A 668 0.66 -20.48 27.99
C ALA A 668 -0.58 -20.98 27.21
N ASN A 669 -1.50 -20.09 26.84
CA ASN A 669 -2.71 -20.40 26.07
C ASN A 669 -2.51 -20.38 24.54
N ARG A 670 -1.28 -20.23 24.05
CA ARG A 670 -0.96 -20.43 22.63
C ARG A 670 -0.78 -21.93 22.37
N ASP A 671 -1.83 -22.56 21.86
CA ASP A 671 -1.76 -23.92 21.35
C ASP A 671 -0.94 -23.95 20.05
N PHE A 672 0.38 -24.13 20.18
CA PHE A 672 1.33 -24.26 19.06
C PHE A 672 1.14 -25.56 18.25
N ALA A 673 0.13 -26.38 18.54
CA ALA A 673 -0.12 -27.65 17.84
C ALA A 673 -0.92 -27.53 16.53
N LYS A 674 -1.38 -26.33 16.14
CA LYS A 674 -2.10 -26.10 14.85
C LYS A 674 -1.33 -25.22 13.85
N ILE A 675 -0.01 -25.32 13.84
CA ILE A 675 0.77 -24.90 12.67
C ILE A 675 0.74 -26.07 11.67
N ASP A 676 0.06 -25.83 10.56
CA ASP A 676 -0.04 -26.75 9.43
C ASP A 676 1.36 -27.16 8.95
N LYS A 677 1.75 -28.40 9.23
CA LYS A 677 3.08 -28.98 8.90
C LYS A 677 3.17 -29.41 7.42
N VAL A 678 2.56 -28.68 6.50
CA VAL A 678 2.67 -28.95 5.07
C VAL A 678 3.09 -27.68 4.33
N ARG A 679 4.32 -27.22 4.60
CA ARG A 679 5.16 -26.44 3.67
C ARG A 679 6.53 -26.19 4.28
N VAL A 680 7.28 -27.28 4.40
CA VAL A 680 8.75 -27.26 4.32
C VAL A 680 9.13 -28.40 3.38
N VAL A 681 9.15 -28.09 2.09
CA VAL A 681 10.07 -28.66 1.09
C VAL A 681 10.40 -27.52 0.14
#